data_AF-A0A6I1KKX7-F1
#
_entry.id   AF-A0A6I1KKX7-F1
#
_cell.length_a   1.000
_cell.length_b   1.000
_cell.length_c   1.000
_cell.angle_alpha   90.00
_cell.angle_beta   90.00
_cell.angle_gamma   90.00
#
_symmetry.space_group_name_H-M   'P 1'
#
loop_
_entity.id
_entity.type
_entity.pdbx_description
1 polymer ?
#
loop_
_entity_poly.entity_id
_entity_poly.type
_entity_poly.pdbx_seq_one_letter_code
_entity_poly.pdbx_strand_id
1 'polypeptide(L)'
;MKSRTKYSDDQAQALLRSRAEFRPQGEWLREPMEAEGGCGVTGFACTIPVGGKHIYEPSKQMRNRGNGKGGGIAACGLVAEDLGVTPQVLKEDYILQIALLDPEARGEVERKYVEPFFDIDHGGIIPTVDDYRDVPLLEVRPPDVARYFVRPKAGVLERFAAGKGLSALSGQDLAEEFVIQNSLQLNREFYSSLGDKRAFVMSHAKNLIILKIVGFAEASVQYYQLSDTRAHVWIAHQRFPTKGRVWHPGGAHPFIGMNEALVHNGDFANYHSVCEYLAQRNIFPQFLTDTEASILLFDLWNRVYKYPLEYIIEALAPTTEFDFDQLSAEKQRIYRQIQAMHMHGSPDGPWFFIIARSLVEKGAFQLIGITDTAMLRPQVFALQEGEVSIGLICSEKQAIDATLASLASEDKRFTPIADKYWNARGGSHTDGGSFIFTVSPTEDANNASAGNYSMAIADKFGKPVTISREQVHCDLSVPINRPSDTEKARTLIEQAISEREPRLLYEHLRDSMTDLEYDRLRWIAGRIAGETKVKAPVVGIEALTLLLDHHYPLGRKKRSSVLTIFRCALEEIFAAQPLFDESGEGAYRRITWESRDRLRAPAGVEKTLLIDASGFEPEGADCDAILAVRAYHLGWKHLVHYNSRGTRFHAAGFGPSTDGLRVDCYDNAGDYLASGMDGLEAYMHGNAQDQLGQITKRGKLVIYGDVGQTFLYGAKGGVCYVMGNAAGRPMINAVGRPRVIINGTALDFLAESFMAGDPHDGGGFAILNGMRYDEAGNLIPLDSPYPGSNLLSLASGGAIYVRDPHKKLADEQLNGGVYRRLTKADWKLILPYLRENEKLFDIQIERDLLTVDKVVRLPSEVYRKVVPSKDAEIETDMEGLDECNA
;
A
#
# COMPACT_ATOMS: atom_id res chain seq x y z
N MET A 1 21.19 0.67 32.47
CA MET A 1 21.33 -0.59 31.70
C MET A 1 22.05 -1.67 32.53
N LYS A 2 21.50 -2.06 33.67
CA LYS A 2 21.96 -3.23 34.45
C LYS A 2 20.74 -4.07 34.79
N SER A 3 20.87 -5.39 34.70
CA SER A 3 19.88 -6.43 35.00
C SER A 3 18.81 -6.73 33.94
N ARG A 4 19.23 -7.18 32.73
CA ARG A 4 18.47 -8.23 32.02
C ARG A 4 19.19 -9.54 32.30
N THR A 5 18.54 -10.47 33.00
CA THR A 5 18.94 -11.87 33.08
C THR A 5 19.23 -12.33 31.66
N LYS A 6 20.45 -12.82 31.42
CA LYS A 6 20.92 -13.16 30.08
C LYS A 6 20.07 -14.34 29.58
N TYR A 7 19.09 -14.08 28.71
CA TYR A 7 18.26 -15.12 28.13
C TYR A 7 19.18 -16.13 27.43
N SER A 8 19.14 -17.40 27.84
CA SER A 8 20.10 -18.41 27.40
C SER A 8 19.55 -19.29 26.28
N ASP A 9 20.44 -19.87 25.49
CA ASP A 9 20.08 -20.91 24.51
C ASP A 9 19.32 -22.06 25.19
N ASP A 10 19.72 -22.43 26.42
CA ASP A 10 19.02 -23.46 27.20
C ASP A 10 17.54 -23.15 27.43
N GLN A 11 17.18 -21.88 27.66
CA GLN A 11 15.78 -21.46 27.83
C GLN A 11 14.99 -21.60 26.52
N ALA A 12 15.58 -21.18 25.39
CA ALA A 12 14.97 -21.37 24.07
C ALA A 12 14.78 -22.86 23.76
N GLN A 13 15.80 -23.69 23.99
CA GLN A 13 15.72 -25.13 23.77
C GLN A 13 14.71 -25.79 24.70
N ALA A 14 14.57 -25.33 25.96
CA ALA A 14 13.57 -25.82 26.88
C ALA A 14 12.14 -25.53 26.38
N LEU A 15 11.88 -24.31 25.89
CA LEU A 15 10.60 -23.95 25.25
C LEU A 15 10.30 -24.88 24.08
N LEU A 16 11.24 -25.06 23.13
CA LEU A 16 11.04 -25.93 21.98
C LEU A 16 10.80 -27.39 22.39
N ARG A 17 11.54 -27.92 23.36
CA ARG A 17 11.34 -29.28 23.87
C ARG A 17 9.98 -29.46 24.54
N SER A 18 9.49 -28.46 25.26
CA SER A 18 8.20 -28.53 25.97
C SER A 18 7.01 -28.78 25.04
N ARG A 19 7.16 -28.46 23.74
CA ARG A 19 6.15 -28.63 22.69
C ARG A 19 6.20 -29.96 21.96
N ALA A 20 7.17 -30.84 22.24
CA ALA A 20 7.36 -32.10 21.49
C ALA A 20 6.11 -33.01 21.48
N GLU A 21 5.27 -32.94 22.51
CA GLU A 21 4.01 -33.71 22.61
C GLU A 21 2.92 -33.29 21.61
N PHE A 22 3.05 -32.09 21.02
CA PHE A 22 2.13 -31.60 20.01
C PHE A 22 2.41 -32.15 18.61
N ARG A 23 3.51 -32.90 18.45
CA ARG A 23 3.81 -33.58 17.19
C ARG A 23 2.65 -34.50 16.81
N PRO A 24 2.05 -34.32 15.61
CA PRO A 24 0.98 -35.19 15.15
C PRO A 24 1.45 -36.65 14.98
N GLN A 25 0.54 -37.61 15.17
CA GLN A 25 0.83 -39.02 14.94
C GLN A 25 0.93 -39.32 13.43
N GLY A 26 1.89 -40.14 13.03
CA GLY A 26 2.12 -40.54 11.63
C GLY A 26 3.16 -39.67 10.90
N GLU A 27 3.22 -39.80 9.57
CA GLU A 27 4.01 -38.89 8.74
C GLU A 27 3.43 -37.48 8.82
N TRP A 28 4.25 -36.53 9.25
CA TRP A 28 3.87 -35.13 9.36
C TRP A 28 4.38 -34.39 8.13
N LEU A 29 3.61 -34.40 7.06
CA LEU A 29 3.72 -33.50 5.92
C LEU A 29 2.31 -33.32 5.37
N ARG A 30 1.73 -32.12 5.55
CA ARG A 30 0.43 -31.79 4.97
C ARG A 30 0.65 -30.74 3.90
N GLU A 31 0.19 -31.04 2.68
CA GLU A 31 0.08 -30.02 1.65
C GLU A 31 -0.75 -28.85 2.19
N PRO A 32 -0.43 -27.61 1.78
CA PRO A 32 -1.31 -26.48 2.11
C PRO A 32 -2.69 -26.84 1.60
N MET A 33 -3.72 -26.57 2.40
CA MET A 33 -5.07 -26.93 1.98
C MET A 33 -5.43 -26.22 0.67
N GLU A 34 -4.82 -25.06 0.40
CA GLU A 34 -5.21 -24.11 -0.62
C GLU A 34 -4.05 -23.21 -1.06
N ALA A 35 -4.16 -22.63 -2.26
CA ALA A 35 -3.26 -21.60 -2.77
C ALA A 35 -3.98 -20.26 -2.82
N GLU A 36 -3.32 -19.17 -2.47
CA GLU A 36 -3.92 -17.84 -2.37
C GLU A 36 -3.63 -16.92 -3.58
N GLY A 37 -4.65 -16.15 -3.96
CA GLY A 37 -4.65 -15.22 -5.09
C GLY A 37 -4.18 -13.82 -4.69
N GLY A 38 -4.60 -12.79 -5.44
CA GLY A 38 -4.36 -11.38 -5.10
C GLY A 38 -5.30 -10.88 -4.00
N CYS A 39 -5.06 -11.29 -2.75
CA CYS A 39 -5.82 -10.87 -1.57
C CYS A 39 -5.74 -9.34 -1.35
N GLY A 40 -6.72 -8.79 -0.65
CA GLY A 40 -6.74 -7.37 -0.27
C GLY A 40 -6.39 -7.19 1.20
N VAL A 41 -5.32 -6.46 1.51
CA VAL A 41 -4.93 -6.16 2.89
C VAL A 41 -4.90 -4.66 3.17
N THR A 42 -5.30 -4.28 4.38
CA THR A 42 -5.31 -2.89 4.84
C THR A 42 -5.01 -2.84 6.33
N GLY A 43 -4.37 -1.77 6.79
CA GLY A 43 -4.15 -1.50 8.19
C GLY A 43 -3.68 -0.08 8.44
N PHE A 44 -3.89 0.39 9.67
CA PHE A 44 -3.42 1.68 10.12
C PHE A 44 -3.08 1.66 11.62
N ALA A 45 -2.21 2.59 12.02
CA ALA A 45 -1.88 2.90 13.41
C ALA A 45 -2.12 4.38 13.65
N CYS A 46 -2.74 4.74 14.77
CA CYS A 46 -3.09 6.12 15.11
C CYS A 46 -2.68 6.47 16.55
N THR A 47 -2.28 7.72 16.75
CA THR A 47 -1.93 8.28 18.07
C THR A 47 -3.12 8.45 19.01
N ILE A 48 -4.35 8.38 18.49
CA ILE A 48 -5.58 8.28 19.27
C ILE A 48 -6.28 6.96 18.96
N PRO A 49 -7.07 6.40 19.89
CA PRO A 49 -7.88 5.23 19.57
C PRO A 49 -9.05 5.65 18.68
N VAL A 50 -9.26 4.94 17.56
CA VAL A 50 -10.30 5.22 16.56
C VAL A 50 -11.21 4.01 16.37
N GLY A 51 -12.49 4.27 16.01
CA GLY A 51 -13.53 3.25 15.88
C GLY A 51 -13.35 2.30 14.70
N GLY A 52 -13.86 1.07 14.82
CA GLY A 52 -13.80 0.04 13.77
C GLY A 52 -14.48 0.42 12.45
N LYS A 53 -15.38 1.41 12.43
CA LYS A 53 -15.93 1.97 11.19
C LYS A 53 -14.88 2.56 10.24
N HIS A 54 -13.70 2.93 10.75
CA HIS A 54 -12.62 3.44 9.90
C HIS A 54 -11.78 2.33 9.24
N ILE A 55 -11.86 1.08 9.72
CA ILE A 55 -11.33 -0.08 8.98
C ILE A 55 -12.40 -0.73 8.08
N TYR A 56 -13.68 -0.37 8.23
CA TYR A 56 -14.79 -0.84 7.39
C TYR A 56 -14.67 -0.31 5.95
N GLU A 57 -14.58 1.00 5.76
CA GLU A 57 -14.52 1.62 4.42
C GLU A 57 -13.33 1.13 3.57
N PRO A 58 -12.07 1.08 4.06
CA PRO A 58 -10.97 0.52 3.28
C PRO A 58 -11.17 -0.98 2.98
N SER A 59 -11.79 -1.74 3.89
CA SER A 59 -12.09 -3.17 3.66
C SER A 59 -13.06 -3.34 2.49
N LYS A 60 -14.09 -2.49 2.41
CA LYS A 60 -15.02 -2.45 1.28
C LYS A 60 -14.31 -2.11 -0.03
N GLN A 61 -13.37 -1.16 -0.02
CA GLN A 61 -12.58 -0.84 -1.21
C GLN A 61 -11.67 -1.97 -1.69
N MET A 62 -11.27 -2.87 -0.79
CA MET A 62 -10.47 -4.05 -1.11
C MET A 62 -11.31 -5.29 -1.47
N ARG A 63 -12.65 -5.17 -1.53
CA ARG A 63 -13.55 -6.30 -1.82
C ARG A 63 -13.25 -6.96 -3.17
N ASN A 64 -12.89 -6.17 -4.18
CA ASN A 64 -12.47 -6.64 -5.52
C ASN A 64 -11.19 -7.50 -5.50
N ARG A 65 -10.47 -7.53 -4.37
CA ARG A 65 -9.33 -8.42 -4.11
C ARG A 65 -9.71 -9.62 -3.22
N GLY A 66 -10.99 -9.85 -2.97
CA GLY A 66 -11.52 -11.00 -2.26
C GLY A 66 -12.64 -11.67 -3.04
N ASN A 67 -13.09 -12.83 -2.59
CA ASN A 67 -14.22 -13.55 -3.20
C ASN A 67 -15.24 -14.06 -2.17
N GLY A 68 -15.25 -13.46 -0.97
CA GLY A 68 -16.21 -13.76 0.09
C GLY A 68 -15.94 -15.07 0.85
N LYS A 69 -14.84 -15.77 0.58
CA LYS A 69 -14.53 -17.08 1.17
C LYS A 69 -13.76 -17.00 2.50
N GLY A 70 -13.43 -15.79 2.94
CA GLY A 70 -12.72 -15.56 4.19
C GLY A 70 -12.40 -14.09 4.36
N GLY A 71 -12.74 -13.54 5.52
CA GLY A 71 -12.51 -12.14 5.82
C GLY A 71 -12.45 -11.91 7.31
N GLY A 72 -11.69 -10.92 7.73
CA GLY A 72 -11.56 -10.62 9.15
C GLY A 72 -10.75 -9.37 9.43
N ILE A 73 -10.78 -9.02 10.71
CA ILE A 73 -10.13 -7.83 11.26
C ILE A 73 -9.38 -8.22 12.54
N ALA A 74 -8.34 -7.45 12.86
CA ALA A 74 -7.72 -7.47 14.19
C ALA A 74 -7.52 -6.04 14.67
N ALA A 75 -7.59 -5.87 15.99
CA ALA A 75 -7.45 -4.58 16.66
C ALA A 75 -6.50 -4.72 17.85
N CYS A 76 -5.62 -3.74 18.03
CA CYS A 76 -4.61 -3.70 19.10
C CYS A 76 -4.54 -2.29 19.71
N GLY A 77 -4.29 -2.22 21.02
CA GLY A 77 -4.38 -0.97 21.76
C GLY A 77 -5.84 -0.54 21.93
N LEU A 78 -6.63 -1.45 22.49
CA LEU A 78 -8.06 -1.35 22.72
C LEU A 78 -8.38 -0.37 23.85
N VAL A 79 -9.62 0.08 23.90
CA VAL A 79 -10.15 0.88 25.01
C VAL A 79 -10.95 0.01 25.96
N ALA A 80 -10.63 0.07 27.26
CA ALA A 80 -11.19 -0.83 28.27
C ALA A 80 -12.71 -0.67 28.43
N GLU A 81 -13.22 0.56 28.37
CA GLU A 81 -14.65 0.85 28.50
C GLU A 81 -15.47 0.19 27.37
N ASP A 82 -14.96 0.20 26.14
CA ASP A 82 -15.60 -0.41 24.97
C ASP A 82 -15.71 -1.94 25.09
N LEU A 83 -14.89 -2.54 25.96
CA LEU A 83 -14.87 -3.98 26.23
C LEU A 83 -15.64 -4.36 27.50
N GLY A 84 -16.14 -3.38 28.27
CA GLY A 84 -16.85 -3.59 29.52
C GLY A 84 -15.94 -3.97 30.70
N VAL A 85 -14.65 -3.63 30.64
CA VAL A 85 -13.66 -3.96 31.68
C VAL A 85 -12.94 -2.72 32.19
N THR A 86 -12.18 -2.87 33.29
CA THR A 86 -11.34 -1.77 33.79
C THR A 86 -10.02 -1.68 33.02
N PRO A 87 -9.35 -0.51 33.00
CA PRO A 87 -8.01 -0.38 32.42
C PRO A 87 -7.00 -1.36 33.02
N GLN A 88 -7.17 -1.72 34.30
CA GLN A 88 -6.32 -2.70 34.98
C GLN A 88 -6.50 -4.11 34.41
N VAL A 89 -7.75 -4.55 34.22
CA VAL A 89 -8.06 -5.86 33.62
C VAL A 89 -7.51 -5.92 32.19
N LEU A 90 -7.74 -4.90 31.36
CA LEU A 90 -7.22 -4.88 29.99
C LEU A 90 -5.68 -4.95 29.92
N LYS A 91 -4.99 -4.38 30.91
CA LYS A 91 -3.53 -4.37 31.00
C LYS A 91 -2.96 -5.70 31.49
N GLU A 92 -3.60 -6.32 32.47
CA GLU A 92 -3.04 -7.50 33.16
C GLU A 92 -3.45 -8.82 32.51
N ASP A 93 -4.64 -8.88 31.93
CA ASP A 93 -5.24 -10.12 31.46
C ASP A 93 -4.90 -10.44 30.01
N TYR A 94 -4.88 -11.74 29.70
CA TYR A 94 -4.98 -12.21 28.33
C TYR A 94 -6.44 -12.19 27.90
N ILE A 95 -6.70 -11.70 26.70
CA ILE A 95 -7.99 -11.81 26.04
C ILE A 95 -7.99 -13.12 25.25
N LEU A 96 -8.70 -14.12 25.77
CA LEU A 96 -8.90 -15.41 25.12
C LEU A 96 -10.23 -15.38 24.37
N GLN A 97 -10.18 -15.44 23.04
CA GLN A 97 -11.36 -15.53 22.18
C GLN A 97 -11.48 -16.93 21.58
N ILE A 98 -12.63 -17.56 21.79
CA ILE A 98 -12.92 -18.91 21.32
C ILE A 98 -14.14 -18.83 20.40
N ALA A 99 -13.94 -19.23 19.15
CA ALA A 99 -15.02 -19.36 18.17
C ALA A 99 -15.75 -20.68 18.38
N LEU A 100 -17.07 -20.61 18.56
CA LEU A 100 -17.98 -21.74 18.74
C LEU A 100 -18.68 -22.03 17.41
N LEU A 101 -18.32 -23.14 16.80
CA LEU A 101 -18.94 -23.65 15.57
C LEU A 101 -20.16 -24.50 15.89
N ASP A 102 -20.04 -25.23 17.00
CA ASP A 102 -21.10 -25.87 17.73
C ASP A 102 -21.33 -25.07 19.02
N PRO A 103 -22.45 -24.31 19.15
CA PRO A 103 -22.78 -23.57 20.37
C PRO A 103 -22.82 -24.45 21.63
N GLU A 104 -23.11 -25.75 21.51
CA GLU A 104 -23.17 -26.68 22.65
C GLU A 104 -21.78 -27.01 23.20
N ALA A 105 -20.71 -26.75 22.43
CA ALA A 105 -19.34 -27.00 22.85
C ALA A 105 -18.88 -26.06 23.98
N ARG A 106 -19.53 -24.91 24.17
CA ARG A 106 -19.09 -23.86 25.11
C ARG A 106 -18.83 -24.39 26.51
N GLY A 107 -19.81 -25.05 27.12
CA GLY A 107 -19.68 -25.51 28.50
C GLY A 107 -18.62 -26.61 28.67
N GLU A 108 -18.37 -27.40 27.62
CA GLU A 108 -17.30 -28.40 27.63
C GLU A 108 -15.92 -27.73 27.54
N VAL A 109 -15.78 -26.74 26.65
CA VAL A 109 -14.57 -25.93 26.49
C VAL A 109 -14.24 -25.19 27.79
N GLU A 110 -15.22 -24.52 28.40
CA GLU A 110 -15.05 -23.78 29.66
C GLU A 110 -14.52 -24.73 30.77
N ARG A 111 -15.20 -25.86 30.99
CA ARG A 111 -14.83 -26.83 32.04
C ARG A 111 -13.48 -27.51 31.81
N LYS A 112 -13.09 -27.75 30.56
CA LYS A 112 -11.83 -28.46 30.25
C LYS A 112 -10.64 -27.53 30.13
N TYR A 113 -10.81 -26.34 29.54
CA TYR A 113 -9.69 -25.50 29.08
C TYR A 113 -9.66 -24.09 29.66
N VAL A 114 -10.73 -23.61 30.31
CA VAL A 114 -10.79 -22.26 30.86
C VAL A 114 -10.80 -22.28 32.40
N GLU A 115 -11.89 -22.74 33.01
CA GLU A 115 -12.14 -22.65 34.46
C GLU A 115 -11.06 -23.33 35.33
N PRO A 116 -10.49 -24.50 34.98
CA PRO A 116 -9.48 -25.14 35.81
C PRO A 116 -8.16 -24.37 35.84
N PHE A 117 -7.85 -23.64 34.77
CA PHE A 117 -6.52 -23.14 34.48
C PHE A 117 -6.35 -21.64 34.73
N PHE A 118 -7.44 -20.88 34.64
CA PHE A 118 -7.40 -19.43 34.67
C PHE A 118 -8.26 -18.83 35.78
N ASP A 119 -7.77 -17.75 36.37
CA ASP A 119 -8.60 -16.76 37.06
C ASP A 119 -9.28 -15.90 35.99
N ILE A 120 -10.60 -15.76 36.06
CA ILE A 120 -11.43 -15.08 35.04
C ILE A 120 -11.99 -13.80 35.67
N ASP A 121 -11.49 -12.64 35.24
CA ASP A 121 -11.96 -11.35 35.76
C ASP A 121 -13.18 -10.83 34.99
N HIS A 122 -13.36 -11.24 33.73
CA HIS A 122 -14.53 -10.93 32.92
C HIS A 122 -14.72 -11.96 31.79
N GLY A 123 -15.95 -12.20 31.33
CA GLY A 123 -16.16 -13.00 30.13
C GLY A 123 -17.62 -13.21 29.73
N GLY A 124 -17.82 -13.71 28.51
CA GLY A 124 -19.14 -13.96 27.92
C GLY A 124 -19.11 -14.10 26.40
N ILE A 125 -20.29 -14.25 25.79
CA ILE A 125 -20.44 -14.16 24.33
C ILE A 125 -20.39 -12.68 23.93
N ILE A 126 -19.60 -12.35 22.91
CA ILE A 126 -19.56 -10.99 22.39
C ILE A 126 -20.87 -10.66 21.65
N PRO A 127 -21.31 -9.40 21.64
CA PRO A 127 -22.50 -9.00 20.91
C PRO A 127 -22.40 -9.29 19.41
N THR A 128 -23.52 -9.70 18.82
CA THR A 128 -23.70 -9.81 17.36
C THR A 128 -25.00 -9.12 16.95
N VAL A 129 -25.19 -8.85 15.67
CA VAL A 129 -26.55 -8.60 15.14
C VAL A 129 -27.46 -9.81 15.45
N ASP A 130 -28.76 -9.55 15.63
CA ASP A 130 -29.72 -10.60 16.01
C ASP A 130 -29.92 -11.64 14.90
N ASP A 131 -30.02 -11.18 13.65
CA ASP A 131 -30.12 -12.03 12.46
C ASP A 131 -28.96 -11.72 11.50
N TYR A 132 -28.11 -12.73 11.24
CA TYR A 132 -26.97 -12.56 10.33
C TYR A 132 -27.39 -12.14 8.92
N ARG A 133 -28.63 -12.44 8.51
CA ARG A 133 -29.21 -12.07 7.21
C ARG A 133 -29.47 -10.57 7.06
N ASP A 134 -29.46 -9.82 8.18
CA ASP A 134 -29.52 -8.36 8.16
C ASP A 134 -28.21 -7.73 7.67
N VAL A 135 -27.13 -8.52 7.57
CA VAL A 135 -25.88 -8.13 6.92
C VAL A 135 -25.89 -8.71 5.50
N PRO A 136 -26.15 -7.90 4.45
CA PRO A 136 -26.45 -8.42 3.09
C PRO A 136 -25.35 -9.27 2.44
N LEU A 137 -24.11 -9.18 2.93
CA LEU A 137 -22.95 -9.87 2.41
C LEU A 137 -22.72 -11.26 3.04
N LEU A 138 -23.53 -11.66 4.01
CA LEU A 138 -23.37 -12.94 4.71
C LEU A 138 -24.27 -14.03 4.13
N GLU A 139 -23.66 -15.05 3.54
CA GLU A 139 -24.37 -16.26 3.10
C GLU A 139 -24.48 -17.32 4.21
N VAL A 140 -23.51 -17.33 5.13
CA VAL A 140 -23.40 -18.30 6.23
C VAL A 140 -23.34 -17.55 7.56
N ARG A 141 -24.03 -18.06 8.58
CA ARG A 141 -23.98 -17.50 9.94
C ARG A 141 -22.53 -17.59 10.48
N PRO A 142 -21.90 -16.47 10.87
CA PRO A 142 -20.61 -16.52 11.54
C PRO A 142 -20.68 -17.16 12.94
N PRO A 143 -19.56 -17.71 13.45
CA PRO A 143 -19.56 -18.39 14.75
C PRO A 143 -19.87 -17.43 15.90
N ASP A 144 -20.49 -17.95 16.95
CA ASP A 144 -20.57 -17.22 18.22
C ASP A 144 -19.15 -17.18 18.83
N VAL A 145 -18.74 -16.04 19.39
CA VAL A 145 -17.39 -15.90 19.96
C VAL A 145 -17.49 -15.66 21.46
N ALA A 146 -16.95 -16.59 22.23
CA ALA A 146 -16.78 -16.45 23.66
C ALA A 146 -15.46 -15.74 23.96
N ARG A 147 -15.50 -14.61 24.68
CA ARG A 147 -14.34 -13.81 25.06
C ARG A 147 -14.17 -13.82 26.58
N TYR A 148 -12.96 -14.12 27.03
CA TYR A 148 -12.60 -14.13 28.45
C TYR A 148 -11.35 -13.28 28.70
N PHE A 149 -11.35 -12.53 29.78
CA PHE A 149 -10.19 -11.85 30.34
C PHE A 149 -9.65 -12.73 31.45
N VAL A 150 -8.46 -13.30 31.20
CA VAL A 150 -7.94 -14.41 31.97
C VAL A 150 -6.48 -14.24 32.38
N ARG A 151 -6.16 -14.76 33.56
CA ARG A 151 -4.78 -14.90 34.06
C ARG A 151 -4.53 -16.36 34.47
N PRO A 152 -3.43 -17.00 34.04
CA PRO A 152 -3.13 -18.36 34.48
C PRO A 152 -2.98 -18.41 36.01
N LYS A 153 -3.62 -19.37 36.66
CA LYS A 153 -3.53 -19.54 38.12
C LYS A 153 -2.09 -19.83 38.53
N ALA A 154 -1.63 -19.22 39.62
CA ALA A 154 -0.25 -19.38 40.10
C ALA A 154 0.16 -20.85 40.27
N GLY A 155 -0.64 -21.66 40.96
CA GLY A 155 -0.35 -23.08 41.14
C GLY A 155 -0.41 -23.92 39.86
N VAL A 156 -1.09 -23.45 38.82
CA VAL A 156 -1.07 -24.08 37.48
C VAL A 156 0.25 -23.79 36.79
N LEU A 157 0.70 -22.53 36.82
CA LEU A 157 2.00 -22.14 36.26
C LEU A 157 3.18 -22.85 36.96
N GLU A 158 3.15 -22.99 38.28
CA GLU A 158 4.18 -23.72 39.02
C GLU A 158 4.27 -25.18 38.58
N ARG A 159 3.13 -25.88 38.46
CA ARG A 159 3.08 -27.27 37.97
C ARG A 159 3.51 -27.37 36.51
N PHE A 160 3.09 -26.42 35.67
CA PHE A 160 3.48 -26.37 34.27
C PHE A 160 5.00 -26.19 34.14
N ALA A 161 5.58 -25.24 34.87
CA ALA A 161 7.02 -24.99 34.89
C ALA A 161 7.81 -26.24 35.31
N ALA A 162 7.41 -26.89 36.41
CA ALA A 162 8.08 -28.10 36.89
C ALA A 162 7.91 -29.27 35.91
N GLY A 163 6.71 -29.51 35.41
CA GLY A 163 6.40 -30.64 34.52
C GLY A 163 7.02 -30.53 33.13
N LYS A 164 7.25 -29.30 32.64
CA LYS A 164 7.84 -29.03 31.32
C LYS A 164 9.33 -28.65 31.37
N GLY A 165 9.91 -28.54 32.56
CA GLY A 165 11.31 -28.08 32.72
C GLY A 165 11.52 -26.61 32.36
N LEU A 166 10.53 -25.76 32.62
CA LEU A 166 10.51 -24.33 32.27
C LEU A 166 10.70 -23.40 33.49
N SER A 167 11.12 -23.93 34.64
CA SER A 167 11.31 -23.16 35.88
C SER A 167 12.33 -22.03 35.80
N ALA A 168 13.16 -22.00 34.75
CA ALA A 168 14.12 -20.92 34.50
C ALA A 168 13.52 -19.72 33.74
N LEU A 169 12.29 -19.81 33.24
CA LEU A 169 11.64 -18.72 32.50
C LEU A 169 11.18 -17.60 33.43
N SER A 170 11.06 -16.39 32.86
CA SER A 170 10.38 -15.29 33.56
C SER A 170 8.89 -15.62 33.74
N GLY A 171 8.23 -14.98 34.71
CA GLY A 171 6.80 -15.19 34.95
C GLY A 171 5.93 -14.90 33.73
N GLN A 172 6.30 -13.89 32.93
CA GLN A 172 5.60 -13.56 31.70
C GLN A 172 5.85 -14.59 30.60
N ASP A 173 7.11 -14.94 30.32
CA ASP A 173 7.44 -15.94 29.28
C ASP A 173 6.78 -17.30 29.57
N LEU A 174 6.74 -17.69 30.85
CA LEU A 174 6.08 -18.90 31.30
C LEU A 174 4.56 -18.84 31.11
N ALA A 175 3.94 -17.71 31.46
CA ALA A 175 2.50 -17.51 31.29
C ALA A 175 2.09 -17.50 29.82
N GLU A 176 2.85 -16.82 28.96
CA GLU A 176 2.62 -16.80 27.51
C GLU A 176 2.76 -18.20 26.90
N GLU A 177 3.81 -18.95 27.27
CA GLU A 177 3.96 -20.33 26.80
C GLU A 177 2.81 -21.23 27.27
N PHE A 178 2.35 -21.04 28.51
CA PHE A 178 1.19 -21.79 29.03
C PHE A 178 -0.08 -21.48 28.22
N VAL A 179 -0.38 -20.22 27.95
CA VAL A 179 -1.56 -19.79 27.17
C VAL A 179 -1.52 -20.39 25.77
N ILE A 180 -0.37 -20.37 25.10
CA ILE A 180 -0.18 -20.98 23.78
C ILE A 180 -0.43 -22.48 23.83
N GLN A 181 0.21 -23.20 24.76
CA GLN A 181 0.05 -24.65 24.84
C GLN A 181 -1.38 -25.04 25.21
N ASN A 182 -2.06 -24.30 26.09
CA ASN A 182 -3.48 -24.50 26.39
C ASN A 182 -4.34 -24.34 25.11
N SER A 183 -4.07 -23.30 24.32
CA SER A 183 -4.80 -23.04 23.07
C SER A 183 -4.57 -24.12 22.01
N LEU A 184 -3.33 -24.61 21.89
CA LEU A 184 -2.98 -25.73 21.01
C LEU A 184 -3.70 -27.02 21.43
N GLN A 185 -3.81 -27.29 22.73
CA GLN A 185 -4.55 -28.45 23.25
C GLN A 185 -6.05 -28.34 22.96
N LEU A 186 -6.65 -27.18 23.22
CA LEU A 186 -8.06 -26.91 22.89
C LEU A 186 -8.33 -27.15 21.40
N ASN A 187 -7.52 -26.55 20.51
CA ASN A 187 -7.67 -26.73 19.07
C ASN A 187 -7.49 -28.20 18.65
N ARG A 188 -6.56 -28.94 19.27
CA ARG A 188 -6.36 -30.37 18.97
C ARG A 188 -7.59 -31.21 19.32
N GLU A 189 -8.31 -30.87 20.38
CA GLU A 189 -9.51 -31.60 20.80
C GLU A 189 -10.76 -31.16 20.03
N PHE A 190 -10.98 -29.86 19.87
CA PHE A 190 -12.23 -29.32 19.33
C PHE A 190 -12.19 -28.90 17.84
N TYR A 191 -11.01 -28.86 17.23
CA TYR A 191 -10.80 -28.44 15.83
C TYR A 191 -10.05 -29.48 14.98
N SER A 192 -9.89 -30.71 15.48
CA SER A 192 -9.15 -31.77 14.78
C SER A 192 -9.66 -32.01 13.36
N SER A 193 -8.74 -32.14 12.40
CA SER A 193 -9.05 -32.39 10.98
C SER A 193 -9.73 -33.73 10.70
N LEU A 194 -9.67 -34.68 11.65
CA LEU A 194 -10.25 -36.02 11.53
C LEU A 194 -11.58 -36.18 12.30
N GLY A 195 -12.02 -35.14 13.02
CA GLY A 195 -13.29 -35.13 13.77
C GLY A 195 -14.17 -33.94 13.41
N ASP A 196 -15.32 -33.81 14.09
CA ASP A 196 -16.22 -32.67 13.90
C ASP A 196 -15.56 -31.39 14.46
N LYS A 197 -15.50 -30.34 13.62
CA LYS A 197 -15.01 -29.02 14.04
C LYS A 197 -16.09 -28.34 14.88
N ARG A 198 -15.85 -28.24 16.20
CA ARG A 198 -16.82 -27.73 17.18
C ARG A 198 -16.42 -26.37 17.75
N ALA A 199 -15.14 -26.14 17.98
CA ALA A 199 -14.62 -24.85 18.46
C ALA A 199 -13.13 -24.69 18.13
N PHE A 200 -12.65 -23.45 18.09
CA PHE A 200 -11.22 -23.15 17.99
C PHE A 200 -10.88 -21.82 18.67
N VAL A 201 -9.63 -21.67 19.11
CA VAL A 201 -9.11 -20.40 19.62
C VAL A 201 -8.93 -19.43 18.44
N MET A 202 -9.73 -18.36 18.45
CA MET A 202 -9.67 -17.29 17.45
C MET A 202 -8.51 -16.33 17.70
N SER A 203 -8.26 -15.99 18.97
CA SER A 203 -7.06 -15.26 19.41
C SER A 203 -6.78 -15.45 20.90
N HIS A 204 -5.53 -15.21 21.29
CA HIS A 204 -5.08 -15.24 22.68
C HIS A 204 -3.98 -14.19 22.94
N ALA A 205 -4.31 -12.99 23.39
CA ALA A 205 -3.30 -11.92 23.45
C ALA A 205 -3.59 -10.91 24.54
N LYS A 206 -2.58 -10.12 24.93
CA LYS A 206 -2.82 -8.94 25.77
C LYS A 206 -3.12 -7.72 24.91
N ASN A 207 -4.27 -7.10 25.17
CA ASN A 207 -4.71 -5.86 24.51
C ASN A 207 -4.78 -5.96 22.97
N LEU A 208 -5.20 -7.13 22.48
CA LEU A 208 -5.37 -7.43 21.05
C LEU A 208 -6.49 -8.47 20.87
N ILE A 209 -7.34 -8.25 19.86
CA ILE A 209 -8.43 -9.15 19.47
C ILE A 209 -8.41 -9.46 17.97
N ILE A 210 -8.95 -10.62 17.57
CA ILE A 210 -9.17 -11.01 16.17
C ILE A 210 -10.63 -11.42 16.01
N LEU A 211 -11.28 -10.97 14.93
CA LEU A 211 -12.61 -11.42 14.55
C LEU A 211 -12.65 -11.74 13.05
N LYS A 212 -12.95 -12.99 12.72
CA LYS A 212 -12.92 -13.51 11.35
C LYS A 212 -14.09 -14.44 11.03
N ILE A 213 -14.49 -14.43 9.76
CA ILE A 213 -15.71 -15.05 9.26
C ILE A 213 -15.48 -15.69 7.88
N VAL A 214 -16.43 -16.51 7.44
CA VAL A 214 -16.60 -16.84 6.02
C VAL A 214 -17.46 -15.74 5.41
N GLY A 215 -16.83 -14.82 4.70
CA GLY A 215 -17.43 -13.61 4.18
C GLY A 215 -16.35 -12.58 3.87
N PHE A 216 -16.75 -11.32 3.70
CA PHE A 216 -15.83 -10.20 3.52
C PHE A 216 -15.48 -9.53 4.85
N ALA A 217 -14.31 -8.89 4.96
CA ALA A 217 -13.84 -8.28 6.21
C ALA A 217 -14.78 -7.21 6.78
N GLU A 218 -15.38 -6.37 5.93
CA GLU A 218 -16.33 -5.34 6.34
C GLU A 218 -17.61 -5.92 6.97
N ALA A 219 -17.99 -7.14 6.59
CA ALA A 219 -19.12 -7.83 7.18
C ALA A 219 -18.82 -8.31 8.60
N SER A 220 -17.56 -8.58 8.96
CA SER A 220 -17.20 -8.93 10.34
C SER A 220 -17.34 -7.72 11.28
N VAL A 221 -17.04 -6.51 10.81
CA VAL A 221 -17.24 -5.26 11.55
C VAL A 221 -18.73 -5.05 11.85
N GLN A 222 -19.60 -5.28 10.86
CA GLN A 222 -21.05 -5.14 11.03
C GLN A 222 -21.61 -6.24 11.94
N TYR A 223 -21.29 -7.50 11.66
CA TYR A 223 -21.87 -8.64 12.37
C TYR A 223 -21.53 -8.63 13.86
N TYR A 224 -20.27 -8.37 14.22
CA TYR A 224 -19.82 -8.31 15.61
C TYR A 224 -19.92 -6.90 16.23
N GLN A 225 -20.69 -6.00 15.62
CA GLN A 225 -20.98 -4.65 16.13
C GLN A 225 -19.72 -3.84 16.51
N LEU A 226 -18.69 -3.84 15.67
CA LEU A 226 -17.39 -3.24 15.97
C LEU A 226 -17.27 -1.77 15.55
N SER A 227 -18.30 -1.17 14.96
CA SER A 227 -18.25 0.18 14.38
C SER A 227 -17.70 1.23 15.34
N ASP A 228 -18.11 1.16 16.61
CA ASP A 228 -17.69 2.09 17.67
C ASP A 228 -16.66 1.50 18.64
N THR A 229 -16.24 0.24 18.47
CA THR A 229 -15.12 -0.33 19.23
C THR A 229 -13.86 0.42 18.84
N ARG A 230 -13.15 1.05 19.79
CA ARG A 230 -11.96 1.85 19.50
C ARG A 230 -10.65 1.10 19.75
N ALA A 231 -9.67 1.34 18.88
CA ALA A 231 -8.30 0.85 19.04
C ALA A 231 -7.27 1.76 18.35
N HIS A 232 -6.01 1.67 18.77
CA HIS A 232 -4.90 2.42 18.17
C HIS A 232 -4.42 1.81 16.85
N VAL A 233 -4.47 0.48 16.70
CA VAL A 233 -4.01 -0.23 15.51
C VAL A 233 -5.11 -1.15 15.02
N TRP A 234 -5.38 -1.09 13.71
CA TRP A 234 -6.33 -1.95 13.01
C TRP A 234 -5.65 -2.59 11.81
N ILE A 235 -5.97 -3.86 11.55
CA ILE A 235 -5.65 -4.55 10.29
C ILE A 235 -6.87 -5.34 9.81
N ALA A 236 -7.02 -5.48 8.50
CA ALA A 236 -8.08 -6.26 7.88
C ALA A 236 -7.59 -7.00 6.62
N HIS A 237 -8.32 -8.05 6.27
CA HIS A 237 -7.96 -8.92 5.16
C HIS A 237 -9.17 -9.46 4.40
N GLN A 238 -9.13 -9.33 3.08
CA GLN A 238 -10.03 -9.97 2.11
C GLN A 238 -9.33 -11.14 1.46
N ARG A 239 -9.85 -12.36 1.66
CA ARG A 239 -9.24 -13.58 1.13
C ARG A 239 -9.74 -13.91 -0.27
N PHE A 240 -8.81 -14.30 -1.15
CA PHE A 240 -9.08 -14.85 -2.46
C PHE A 240 -8.37 -16.20 -2.63
N PRO A 241 -8.95 -17.32 -2.19
CA PRO A 241 -8.37 -18.63 -2.45
C PRO A 241 -8.62 -19.07 -3.89
N THR A 242 -7.58 -19.60 -4.54
CA THR A 242 -7.61 -20.12 -5.92
C THR A 242 -7.81 -21.63 -5.99
N LYS A 243 -7.65 -22.33 -4.85
CA LYS A 243 -7.93 -23.78 -4.66
C LYS A 243 -8.73 -23.96 -3.36
N GLY A 244 -9.60 -24.98 -3.29
CA GLY A 244 -10.43 -25.29 -2.10
C GLY A 244 -11.94 -25.23 -2.36
N ARG A 245 -12.69 -26.26 -1.94
CA ARG A 245 -14.16 -26.38 -2.13
C ARG A 245 -14.98 -26.12 -0.86
N VAL A 246 -14.38 -26.15 0.33
CA VAL A 246 -15.10 -26.11 1.62
C VAL A 246 -14.49 -25.07 2.55
N TRP A 247 -15.25 -24.03 2.86
CA TRP A 247 -14.81 -22.85 3.61
C TRP A 247 -15.21 -22.93 5.07
N HIS A 248 -14.28 -22.63 5.97
CA HIS A 248 -14.51 -22.63 7.41
C HIS A 248 -13.82 -21.41 8.04
N PRO A 249 -14.43 -20.70 9.01
CA PRO A 249 -13.90 -19.45 9.56
C PRO A 249 -12.50 -19.58 10.18
N GLY A 250 -12.10 -20.77 10.64
CA GLY A 250 -10.75 -21.04 11.13
C GLY A 250 -9.64 -20.81 10.09
N GLY A 251 -9.93 -21.02 8.80
CA GLY A 251 -8.99 -20.76 7.69
C GLY A 251 -9.03 -19.33 7.15
N ALA A 252 -9.92 -18.47 7.66
CA ALA A 252 -9.90 -17.05 7.34
C ALA A 252 -8.75 -16.35 8.06
N HIS A 253 -8.37 -15.16 7.58
CA HIS A 253 -7.36 -14.30 8.20
C HIS A 253 -8.05 -13.17 8.97
N PRO A 254 -7.41 -12.53 9.96
CA PRO A 254 -6.01 -12.67 10.43
C PRO A 254 -5.69 -13.96 11.23
N PHE A 255 -4.39 -14.19 11.49
CA PHE A 255 -3.88 -15.22 12.42
C PHE A 255 -3.07 -14.60 13.56
N ILE A 256 -3.02 -15.30 14.70
CA ILE A 256 -2.38 -14.85 15.95
C ILE A 256 -1.04 -15.57 16.19
N GLY A 257 -0.04 -14.82 16.66
CA GLY A 257 1.14 -15.30 17.38
C GLY A 257 0.83 -15.37 18.87
N MET A 258 1.57 -14.67 19.72
CA MET A 258 1.18 -14.46 21.13
C MET A 258 0.54 -13.08 21.32
N ASN A 259 1.23 -12.03 20.89
CA ASN A 259 0.79 -10.64 21.02
C ASN A 259 0.84 -9.93 19.66
N GLU A 260 0.77 -10.71 18.58
CA GLU A 260 0.87 -10.29 17.19
C GLU A 260 -0.28 -10.86 16.38
N ALA A 261 -0.95 -10.04 15.58
CA ALA A 261 -1.86 -10.48 14.53
C ALA A 261 -1.26 -10.17 13.17
N LEU A 262 -1.35 -11.11 12.23
CA LEU A 262 -0.79 -10.99 10.89
C LEU A 262 -1.86 -11.23 9.83
N VAL A 263 -1.85 -10.36 8.82
CA VAL A 263 -2.52 -10.57 7.55
C VAL A 263 -1.48 -10.64 6.43
N HIS A 264 -1.81 -11.41 5.41
CA HIS A 264 -0.92 -11.79 4.33
C HIS A 264 -1.65 -11.62 3.00
N ASN A 265 -1.06 -10.86 2.06
CA ASN A 265 -1.46 -10.89 0.67
C ASN A 265 -0.41 -11.68 -0.10
N GLY A 266 -0.70 -12.94 -0.42
CA GLY A 266 0.33 -13.76 -1.03
C GLY A 266 0.09 -15.25 -1.04
N ASP A 267 1.07 -15.97 -1.58
CA ASP A 267 1.15 -17.44 -1.55
C ASP A 267 2.63 -17.83 -1.47
N PHE A 268 2.99 -18.78 -0.62
CA PHE A 268 4.37 -19.23 -0.45
C PHE A 268 4.69 -20.29 -1.51
N ALA A 269 5.68 -20.00 -2.35
CA ALA A 269 6.24 -21.00 -3.25
C ALA A 269 6.93 -22.15 -2.49
N ASN A 270 7.37 -21.89 -1.25
CA ASN A 270 8.13 -22.81 -0.42
C ASN A 270 7.43 -23.22 0.90
N TYR A 271 6.09 -23.16 0.97
CA TYR A 271 5.31 -23.47 2.18
C TYR A 271 5.76 -24.75 2.91
N HIS A 272 6.01 -25.81 2.13
CA HIS A 272 6.44 -27.10 2.67
C HIS A 272 7.76 -27.00 3.45
N SER A 273 8.78 -26.36 2.88
CA SER A 273 10.08 -26.13 3.54
C SER A 273 9.91 -25.33 4.82
N VAL A 274 9.05 -24.30 4.78
CA VAL A 274 8.76 -23.47 5.96
C VAL A 274 8.13 -24.31 7.08
N CYS A 275 7.18 -25.18 6.74
CA CYS A 275 6.57 -26.10 7.69
C CYS A 275 7.60 -27.09 8.26
N GLU A 276 8.44 -27.71 7.44
CA GLU A 276 9.52 -28.59 7.93
C GLU A 276 10.46 -27.86 8.89
N TYR A 277 10.83 -26.62 8.57
CA TYR A 277 11.65 -25.76 9.42
C TYR A 277 10.99 -25.51 10.80
N LEU A 278 9.66 -25.27 10.83
CA LEU A 278 8.89 -25.13 12.07
C LEU A 278 8.81 -26.45 12.86
N ALA A 279 8.61 -27.59 12.20
CA ALA A 279 8.52 -28.89 12.88
C ALA A 279 9.84 -29.36 13.48
N GLN A 280 10.98 -29.02 12.88
CA GLN A 280 12.29 -29.22 13.52
C GLN A 280 12.39 -28.51 14.88
N ARG A 281 11.51 -27.54 15.13
CA ARG A 281 11.40 -26.75 16.36
C ARG A 281 10.13 -27.10 17.16
N ASN A 282 9.50 -28.24 16.87
CA ASN A 282 8.26 -28.70 17.49
C ASN A 282 7.11 -27.68 17.40
N ILE A 283 7.00 -26.97 16.27
CA ILE A 283 5.88 -26.09 15.95
C ILE A 283 5.16 -26.67 14.74
N PHE A 284 3.85 -26.85 14.85
CA PHE A 284 3.05 -27.55 13.85
C PHE A 284 1.79 -26.74 13.54
N PRO A 285 1.69 -26.07 12.37
CA PRO A 285 0.48 -25.37 11.94
C PRO A 285 -0.78 -26.26 12.01
N GLN A 286 -1.89 -25.72 12.55
CA GLN A 286 -3.16 -26.43 12.77
C GLN A 286 -4.23 -26.08 11.71
N PHE A 287 -4.17 -24.87 11.14
CA PHE A 287 -5.11 -24.35 10.15
C PHE A 287 -4.60 -24.49 8.71
N LEU A 288 -3.32 -24.83 8.53
CA LEU A 288 -2.70 -25.21 7.25
C LEU A 288 -2.74 -24.09 6.19
N THR A 289 -2.41 -22.88 6.64
CA THR A 289 -2.29 -21.70 5.77
C THR A 289 -0.90 -21.09 5.92
N ASP A 290 -0.42 -20.47 4.86
CA ASP A 290 0.87 -19.79 4.83
C ASP A 290 0.91 -18.62 5.83
N THR A 291 -0.22 -17.98 6.05
CA THR A 291 -0.38 -16.90 7.04
C THR A 291 -0.19 -17.38 8.47
N GLU A 292 -0.70 -18.57 8.80
CA GLU A 292 -0.44 -19.22 10.08
C GLU A 292 1.05 -19.56 10.21
N ALA A 293 1.66 -20.16 9.19
CA ALA A 293 3.09 -20.45 9.19
C ALA A 293 3.94 -19.18 9.38
N SER A 294 3.56 -18.08 8.73
CA SER A 294 4.22 -16.77 8.83
C SER A 294 4.23 -16.21 10.25
N ILE A 295 3.07 -16.20 10.91
CA ILE A 295 2.97 -15.65 12.27
C ILE A 295 3.65 -16.56 13.30
N LEU A 296 3.68 -17.87 13.06
CA LEU A 296 4.44 -18.82 13.88
C LEU A 296 5.96 -18.64 13.74
N LEU A 297 6.47 -18.31 12.54
CA LEU A 297 7.86 -17.90 12.36
C LEU A 297 8.17 -16.61 13.13
N PHE A 298 7.26 -15.62 13.04
CA PHE A 298 7.41 -14.36 13.75
C PHE A 298 7.43 -14.57 15.28
N ASP A 299 6.49 -15.34 15.85
CA ASP A 299 6.47 -15.67 17.29
C ASP A 299 7.73 -16.44 17.71
N LEU A 300 8.16 -17.43 16.91
CA LEU A 300 9.38 -18.19 17.16
C LEU A 300 10.59 -17.25 17.29
N TRP A 301 10.82 -16.38 16.29
CA TRP A 301 11.97 -15.50 16.29
C TRP A 301 11.86 -14.38 17.34
N ASN A 302 10.66 -13.86 17.58
CA ASN A 302 10.42 -12.81 18.58
C ASN A 302 10.48 -13.35 20.01
N ARG A 303 9.62 -14.30 20.37
CA ARG A 303 9.42 -14.71 21.76
C ARG A 303 10.37 -15.81 22.19
N VAL A 304 10.66 -16.79 21.32
CA VAL A 304 11.52 -17.93 21.68
C VAL A 304 12.99 -17.60 21.51
N TYR A 305 13.40 -16.97 20.40
CA TYR A 305 14.81 -16.61 20.16
C TYR A 305 15.18 -15.20 20.60
N LYS A 306 14.20 -14.35 20.94
CA LYS A 306 14.41 -12.98 21.43
C LYS A 306 15.20 -12.12 20.45
N TYR A 307 15.00 -12.33 19.14
CA TYR A 307 15.67 -11.52 18.12
C TYR A 307 15.14 -10.08 18.12
N PRO A 308 16.01 -9.08 17.93
CA PRO A 308 15.60 -7.74 17.55
C PRO A 308 14.73 -7.78 16.28
N LEU A 309 13.78 -6.86 16.17
CA LEU A 309 12.84 -6.81 15.04
C LEU A 309 13.55 -6.75 13.69
N GLU A 310 14.66 -6.01 13.59
CA GLU A 310 15.50 -5.98 12.37
C GLU A 310 15.90 -7.39 11.91
N TYR A 311 16.29 -8.26 12.84
CA TYR A 311 16.78 -9.60 12.53
C TYR A 311 15.64 -10.57 12.23
N ILE A 312 14.45 -10.33 12.82
CA ILE A 312 13.22 -11.04 12.43
C ILE A 312 12.86 -10.69 10.99
N ILE A 313 12.90 -9.40 10.64
CA ILE A 313 12.66 -8.93 9.27
C ILE A 313 13.70 -9.51 8.32
N GLU A 314 14.99 -9.53 8.68
CA GLU A 314 16.04 -10.19 7.89
C GLU A 314 15.79 -11.68 7.70
N ALA A 315 15.29 -12.38 8.72
CA ALA A 315 14.96 -13.80 8.60
C ALA A 315 13.71 -14.05 7.73
N LEU A 316 12.77 -13.10 7.64
CA LEU A 316 11.59 -13.17 6.75
C LEU A 316 11.93 -12.75 5.31
N ALA A 317 12.49 -11.56 5.13
CA ALA A 317 12.86 -10.94 3.86
C ALA A 317 14.38 -10.68 3.84
N PRO A 318 15.18 -11.69 3.47
CA PRO A 318 16.63 -11.61 3.50
C PRO A 318 17.18 -10.59 2.51
N THR A 319 18.23 -9.89 2.91
CA THR A 319 18.96 -8.97 2.02
C THR A 319 20.03 -9.75 1.25
N THR A 320 19.95 -9.80 -0.08
CA THR A 320 20.78 -10.67 -0.94
C THR A 320 21.62 -9.89 -1.95
N GLU A 321 22.63 -10.56 -2.52
CA GLU A 321 23.40 -10.09 -3.68
C GLU A 321 23.92 -8.64 -3.54
N PHE A 322 23.69 -7.79 -4.55
CA PHE A 322 24.13 -6.40 -4.57
C PHE A 322 23.73 -5.63 -3.31
N ASP A 323 22.50 -5.83 -2.81
CA ASP A 323 22.04 -5.16 -1.59
C ASP A 323 22.84 -5.59 -0.37
N PHE A 324 23.17 -6.87 -0.27
CA PHE A 324 23.99 -7.37 0.83
C PHE A 324 25.38 -6.73 0.82
N ASP A 325 25.97 -6.56 -0.36
CA ASP A 325 27.30 -5.97 -0.51
C ASP A 325 27.33 -4.47 -0.15
N GLN A 326 26.20 -3.76 -0.27
CA GLN A 326 26.08 -2.36 0.15
C GLN A 326 25.97 -2.18 1.68
N LEU A 327 25.70 -3.25 2.44
CA LEU A 327 25.60 -3.17 3.89
C LEU A 327 26.97 -2.97 4.57
N SER A 328 26.96 -2.43 5.78
CA SER A 328 28.19 -2.36 6.59
C SER A 328 28.74 -3.75 6.92
N ALA A 329 30.06 -3.87 7.08
CA ALA A 329 30.72 -5.14 7.40
C ALA A 329 30.15 -5.83 8.66
N GLU A 330 29.70 -5.04 9.65
CA GLU A 330 29.04 -5.57 10.84
C GLU A 330 27.69 -6.22 10.52
N LYS A 331 26.84 -5.53 9.74
CA LYS A 331 25.55 -6.07 9.31
C LYS A 331 25.75 -7.31 8.45
N GLN A 332 26.66 -7.27 7.47
CA GLN A 332 26.99 -8.44 6.65
C GLN A 332 27.38 -9.66 7.50
N ARG A 333 28.23 -9.47 8.52
CA ARG A 333 28.64 -10.57 9.42
C ARG A 333 27.44 -11.19 10.14
N ILE A 334 26.52 -10.37 10.64
CA ILE A 334 25.34 -10.84 11.41
C ILE A 334 24.30 -11.46 10.47
N TYR A 335 23.99 -10.79 9.36
CA TYR A 335 22.99 -11.25 8.39
C TYR A 335 23.39 -12.57 7.76
N ARG A 336 24.69 -12.78 7.48
CA ARG A 336 25.19 -14.08 7.01
C ARG A 336 24.89 -15.22 8.00
N GLN A 337 24.94 -14.96 9.31
CA GLN A 337 24.58 -15.96 10.31
C GLN A 337 23.07 -16.21 10.35
N ILE A 338 22.26 -15.16 10.24
CA ILE A 338 20.80 -15.25 10.18
C ILE A 338 20.38 -16.06 8.95
N GLN A 339 20.87 -15.68 7.76
CA GLN A 339 20.57 -16.35 6.50
C GLN A 339 21.01 -17.83 6.54
N ALA A 340 22.24 -18.12 6.99
CA ALA A 340 22.72 -19.50 7.10
C ALA A 340 21.83 -20.37 8.02
N MET A 341 21.21 -19.79 9.04
CA MET A 341 20.37 -20.53 9.99
C MET A 341 18.90 -20.61 9.58
N HIS A 342 18.40 -19.60 8.86
CA HIS A 342 16.96 -19.37 8.69
C HIS A 342 16.46 -19.44 7.25
N MET A 343 17.34 -19.54 6.23
CA MET A 343 16.91 -19.50 4.83
C MET A 343 15.84 -20.53 4.47
N HIS A 344 15.92 -21.74 5.01
CA HIS A 344 14.90 -22.78 4.77
C HIS A 344 13.53 -22.46 5.39
N GLY A 345 13.48 -21.55 6.36
CA GLY A 345 12.27 -21.02 6.98
C GLY A 345 11.87 -19.64 6.47
N SER A 346 12.67 -18.99 5.61
CA SER A 346 12.34 -17.69 5.03
C SER A 346 11.25 -17.86 3.96
N PRO A 347 10.13 -17.11 4.02
CA PRO A 347 9.12 -17.12 2.99
C PRO A 347 9.64 -16.75 1.59
N ASP A 348 9.29 -17.55 0.59
CA ASP A 348 9.59 -17.31 -0.83
C ASP A 348 8.31 -17.34 -1.67
N GLY A 349 8.35 -16.72 -2.84
CA GLY A 349 7.18 -16.46 -3.67
C GLY A 349 6.50 -15.13 -3.34
N PRO A 350 5.29 -14.90 -3.87
CA PRO A 350 4.68 -13.58 -3.80
C PRO A 350 3.96 -13.33 -2.49
N TRP A 351 4.48 -12.46 -1.61
CA TRP A 351 3.86 -12.16 -0.32
C TRP A 351 4.04 -10.71 0.17
N PHE A 352 3.05 -10.22 0.92
CA PHE A 352 3.13 -8.96 1.65
C PHE A 352 2.46 -9.11 3.02
N PHE A 353 3.17 -8.75 4.09
CA PHE A 353 2.63 -8.85 5.45
C PHE A 353 2.26 -7.50 6.02
N ILE A 354 1.12 -7.45 6.71
CA ILE A 354 0.78 -6.39 7.66
C ILE A 354 0.59 -7.02 9.04
N ILE A 355 1.33 -6.54 10.03
CA ILE A 355 1.35 -7.10 11.39
C ILE A 355 0.93 -6.02 12.39
N ALA A 356 -0.08 -6.31 13.20
CA ALA A 356 -0.42 -5.54 14.39
C ALA A 356 0.21 -6.21 15.62
N ARG A 357 0.97 -5.47 16.44
CA ARG A 357 1.67 -6.02 17.61
C ARG A 357 1.44 -5.19 18.87
N SER A 358 1.17 -5.86 19.99
CA SER A 358 1.13 -5.28 21.33
C SER A 358 2.49 -5.48 22.02
N LEU A 359 3.18 -4.37 22.34
CA LEU A 359 4.42 -4.38 23.11
C LEU A 359 4.09 -4.24 24.60
N VAL A 360 3.63 -5.33 25.20
CA VAL A 360 3.08 -5.39 26.57
C VAL A 360 3.93 -4.64 27.60
N GLU A 361 5.23 -4.92 27.68
CA GLU A 361 6.13 -4.29 28.67
C GLU A 361 6.24 -2.76 28.50
N LYS A 362 6.10 -2.27 27.27
CA LYS A 362 6.24 -0.85 26.93
C LYS A 362 4.90 -0.11 26.90
N GLY A 363 3.77 -0.82 26.97
CA GLY A 363 2.45 -0.24 26.73
C GLY A 363 2.30 0.40 25.34
N ALA A 364 3.11 -0.04 24.37
CA ALA A 364 3.16 0.52 23.02
C ALA A 364 2.57 -0.46 22.00
N PHE A 365 2.16 0.05 20.85
CA PHE A 365 1.56 -0.73 19.77
C PHE A 365 2.30 -0.51 18.46
N GLN A 366 2.28 -1.50 17.59
CA GLN A 366 2.95 -1.40 16.29
C GLN A 366 2.06 -1.87 15.17
N LEU A 367 2.17 -1.16 14.04
CA LEU A 367 1.80 -1.64 12.72
C LEU A 367 3.09 -1.82 11.92
N ILE A 368 3.29 -2.99 11.33
CA ILE A 368 4.51 -3.34 10.59
C ILE A 368 4.12 -3.82 9.21
N GLY A 369 4.71 -3.25 8.16
CA GLY A 369 4.61 -3.78 6.80
C GLY A 369 5.94 -4.39 6.38
N ILE A 370 5.92 -5.58 5.78
CA ILE A 370 7.11 -6.27 5.27
C ILE A 370 6.81 -6.75 3.85
N THR A 371 7.64 -6.31 2.91
CA THR A 371 7.52 -6.65 1.47
C THR A 371 8.42 -7.84 1.13
N ASP A 372 7.96 -8.74 0.25
CA ASP A 372 8.79 -9.80 -0.31
C ASP A 372 9.98 -9.25 -1.10
N THR A 373 11.03 -10.06 -1.20
CA THR A 373 12.31 -9.68 -1.85
C THR A 373 12.19 -9.50 -3.37
N ALA A 374 11.15 -10.05 -3.99
CA ALA A 374 10.92 -9.98 -5.43
C ALA A 374 9.84 -8.96 -5.85
N MET A 375 9.28 -8.21 -4.87
CA MET A 375 8.23 -7.21 -5.04
C MET A 375 7.00 -7.71 -5.82
N LEU A 376 6.56 -8.93 -5.54
CA LEU A 376 5.53 -9.59 -6.35
C LEU A 376 4.10 -9.22 -5.93
N ARG A 377 3.93 -8.52 -4.81
CA ARG A 377 2.63 -8.07 -4.31
C ARG A 377 2.58 -6.56 -4.17
N PRO A 378 1.45 -5.94 -4.52
CA PRO A 378 1.32 -4.51 -4.38
C PRO A 378 1.10 -4.11 -2.94
N GLN A 379 1.66 -2.96 -2.62
CA GLN A 379 1.63 -2.37 -1.30
C GLN A 379 1.86 -0.87 -1.45
N VAL A 380 1.22 -0.11 -0.58
CA VAL A 380 1.38 1.34 -0.45
C VAL A 380 1.48 1.65 1.04
N PHE A 381 2.51 2.39 1.41
CA PHE A 381 2.67 2.98 2.73
C PHE A 381 2.25 4.44 2.68
N ALA A 382 1.67 4.95 3.76
CA ALA A 382 1.35 6.36 3.88
C ALA A 382 1.49 6.90 5.30
N LEU A 383 1.67 8.22 5.38
CA LEU A 383 1.83 8.96 6.62
C LEU A 383 1.08 10.29 6.55
N GLN A 384 0.39 10.62 7.63
CA GLN A 384 -0.03 11.98 7.97
C GLN A 384 0.45 12.30 9.39
N GLU A 385 1.17 13.41 9.57
CA GLU A 385 1.62 13.88 10.89
C GLU A 385 1.01 15.24 11.23
N GLY A 386 0.63 15.46 12.48
CA GLY A 386 0.05 16.72 12.90
C GLY A 386 -0.30 16.70 14.39
N GLU A 387 -1.41 17.32 14.76
CA GLU A 387 -1.97 17.17 16.11
C GLU A 387 -2.28 15.69 16.41
N VAL A 388 -2.78 14.98 15.40
CA VAL A 388 -2.95 13.53 15.40
C VAL A 388 -2.14 12.96 14.24
N SER A 389 -1.26 12.01 14.55
CA SER A 389 -0.52 11.26 13.53
C SER A 389 -1.17 9.90 13.26
N ILE A 390 -1.20 9.52 11.98
CA ILE A 390 -1.67 8.22 11.49
C ILE A 390 -0.71 7.69 10.42
N GLY A 391 -0.34 6.42 10.57
CA GLY A 391 0.39 5.65 9.58
C GLY A 391 -0.50 4.58 8.97
N LEU A 392 -0.44 4.39 7.65
CA LEU A 392 -1.30 3.46 6.93
C LEU A 392 -0.48 2.53 6.02
N ILE A 393 -0.98 1.32 5.87
CA ILE A 393 -0.39 0.28 5.02
C ILE A 393 -1.55 -0.43 4.30
N CYS A 394 -1.58 -0.42 2.98
CA CYS A 394 -2.64 -1.04 2.19
C CYS A 394 -2.09 -1.70 0.93
N SER A 395 -2.86 -2.60 0.31
CA SER A 395 -2.52 -3.15 -1.01
C SER A 395 -2.60 -2.09 -2.12
N GLU A 396 -3.56 -1.17 -2.03
CA GLU A 396 -3.75 -0.10 -3.02
C GLU A 396 -4.06 1.24 -2.34
N LYS A 397 -3.72 2.35 -3.02
CA LYS A 397 -3.81 3.70 -2.47
C LYS A 397 -5.24 4.14 -2.09
N GLN A 398 -6.26 3.74 -2.84
CA GLN A 398 -7.65 4.13 -2.57
C GLN A 398 -8.17 3.62 -1.21
N ALA A 399 -7.62 2.52 -0.68
CA ALA A 399 -7.97 2.07 0.66
C ALA A 399 -7.42 3.03 1.74
N ILE A 400 -6.21 3.56 1.54
CA ILE A 400 -5.64 4.61 2.41
C ILE A 400 -6.55 5.84 2.38
N ASP A 401 -6.88 6.32 1.19
CA ASP A 401 -7.73 7.51 1.03
C ASP A 401 -9.14 7.28 1.59
N ALA A 402 -9.71 6.09 1.47
CA ALA A 402 -11.01 5.75 2.08
C ALA A 402 -10.96 5.78 3.61
N THR A 403 -9.86 5.31 4.21
CA THR A 403 -9.63 5.39 5.67
C THR A 403 -9.57 6.86 6.10
N LEU A 404 -8.75 7.66 5.41
CA LEU A 404 -8.54 9.07 5.72
C LEU A 404 -9.81 9.92 5.50
N ALA A 405 -10.56 9.67 4.43
CA ALA A 405 -11.83 10.35 4.17
C ALA A 405 -12.88 9.99 5.25
N SER A 406 -12.93 8.72 5.67
CA SER A 406 -13.80 8.27 6.76
C SER A 406 -13.46 9.00 8.07
N LEU A 407 -12.18 9.07 8.44
CA LEU A 407 -11.72 9.81 9.63
C LEU A 407 -11.98 11.32 9.52
N ALA A 408 -11.64 11.95 8.41
CA ALA A 408 -11.83 13.39 8.18
C ALA A 408 -13.32 13.80 8.20
N SER A 409 -14.23 12.87 7.92
CA SER A 409 -15.67 13.11 8.02
C SER A 409 -16.10 13.46 9.45
N GLU A 410 -15.46 12.86 10.46
CA GLU A 410 -15.80 13.03 11.88
C GLU A 410 -14.80 13.86 12.70
N ASP A 411 -13.49 13.73 12.42
CA ASP A 411 -12.42 14.38 13.16
C ASP A 411 -11.58 15.23 12.20
N LYS A 412 -11.63 16.54 12.41
CA LYS A 412 -11.09 17.56 11.49
C LYS A 412 -9.57 17.71 11.56
N ARG A 413 -8.94 17.01 12.49
CA ARG A 413 -7.48 16.91 12.56
C ARG A 413 -6.93 15.98 11.48
N PHE A 414 -7.79 15.15 10.88
CA PHE A 414 -7.45 14.37 9.70
C PHE A 414 -7.80 15.11 8.41
N THR A 415 -7.00 14.86 7.38
CA THR A 415 -7.26 15.28 6.00
C THR A 415 -7.52 14.04 5.14
N PRO A 416 -8.31 14.15 4.05
CA PRO A 416 -8.68 12.99 3.22
C PRO A 416 -7.53 12.47 2.35
N ILE A 417 -6.34 13.09 2.39
CA ILE A 417 -5.16 12.76 1.60
C ILE A 417 -3.97 12.73 2.56
N ALA A 418 -3.16 11.68 2.51
CA ALA A 418 -1.96 11.60 3.34
C ALA A 418 -0.90 12.62 2.89
N ASP A 419 0.00 12.98 3.80
CA ASP A 419 1.12 13.87 3.51
C ASP A 419 2.17 13.21 2.63
N LYS A 420 2.32 11.90 2.75
CA LYS A 420 3.30 11.11 2.03
C LYS A 420 2.74 9.74 1.68
N TYR A 421 3.02 9.30 0.45
CA TYR A 421 2.79 7.95 -0.04
C TYR A 421 4.11 7.39 -0.57
N TRP A 422 4.36 6.10 -0.40
CA TRP A 422 5.52 5.44 -1.00
C TRP A 422 5.32 3.93 -1.13
N ASN A 423 6.08 3.33 -2.05
CA ASN A 423 6.27 1.88 -2.15
C ASN A 423 7.67 1.51 -1.65
N ALA A 424 7.98 0.22 -1.60
CA ALA A 424 9.12 -0.35 -0.91
C ALA A 424 9.57 -1.66 -1.56
N ARG A 425 10.87 -1.94 -1.50
CA ARG A 425 11.47 -3.15 -2.05
C ARG A 425 12.00 -4.05 -0.94
N GLY A 426 11.45 -5.25 -0.82
CA GLY A 426 11.89 -6.24 0.17
C GLY A 426 13.38 -6.54 0.06
N GLY A 427 14.07 -6.70 1.19
CA GLY A 427 15.49 -7.04 1.21
C GLY A 427 16.43 -5.91 0.77
N SER A 428 15.95 -4.72 0.43
CA SER A 428 16.81 -3.62 -0.04
C SER A 428 17.80 -3.11 1.03
N HIS A 429 18.99 -2.70 0.62
CA HIS A 429 19.98 -2.08 1.51
C HIS A 429 19.62 -0.66 1.96
N THR A 430 18.63 -0.02 1.32
CA THR A 430 18.23 1.36 1.63
C THR A 430 17.28 1.45 2.82
N ASP A 431 16.28 0.57 2.86
CA ASP A 431 15.21 0.56 3.87
C ASP A 431 14.75 -0.85 4.27
N GLY A 432 15.23 -1.91 3.61
CA GLY A 432 14.85 -3.29 3.88
C GLY A 432 13.44 -3.67 3.42
N GLY A 433 12.73 -2.79 2.72
CA GLY A 433 11.36 -3.00 2.26
C GLY A 433 10.32 -3.10 3.37
N SER A 434 10.66 -2.57 4.55
CA SER A 434 9.86 -2.73 5.76
C SER A 434 9.76 -1.45 6.56
N PHE A 435 8.55 -1.12 7.02
CA PHE A 435 8.29 0.08 7.80
C PHE A 435 7.48 -0.24 9.05
N ILE A 436 7.91 0.35 10.17
CA ILE A 436 7.41 0.09 11.51
C ILE A 436 6.82 1.38 12.08
N PHE A 437 5.51 1.40 12.26
CA PHE A 437 4.77 2.51 12.88
C PHE A 437 4.53 2.17 14.34
N THR A 438 5.27 2.81 15.25
CA THR A 438 5.21 2.54 16.69
C THR A 438 4.46 3.65 17.40
N VAL A 439 3.33 3.30 18.02
CA VAL A 439 2.51 4.19 18.85
C VAL A 439 2.86 3.94 20.32
N SER A 440 3.47 4.91 20.98
CA SER A 440 4.00 4.77 22.35
C SER A 440 3.40 5.81 23.30
N PRO A 441 3.17 5.48 24.58
CA PRO A 441 2.75 6.46 25.58
C PRO A 441 3.75 7.62 25.65
N THR A 442 3.25 8.85 25.79
CA THR A 442 4.09 10.02 26.09
C THR A 442 4.57 10.01 27.54
N GLU A 443 5.69 10.69 27.83
CA GLU A 443 6.32 10.69 29.16
C GLU A 443 5.40 11.25 30.28
N ASP A 444 4.36 12.03 29.94
CA ASP A 444 3.38 12.61 30.87
C ASP A 444 2.16 11.70 31.18
N ALA A 445 2.12 10.47 30.65
CA ALA A 445 0.96 9.58 30.72
C ALA A 445 0.61 9.01 32.11
N ASN A 446 1.36 9.36 33.16
CA ASN A 446 1.09 8.89 34.53
C ASN A 446 -0.13 9.55 35.21
N ASN A 447 -0.82 10.51 34.57
CA ASN A 447 -1.85 11.31 35.26
C ASN A 447 -3.11 11.72 34.46
N ALA A 448 -3.50 11.01 33.39
CA ALA A 448 -4.81 11.26 32.77
C ALA A 448 -5.43 10.00 32.12
N SER A 449 -6.73 9.83 32.35
CA SER A 449 -7.64 8.99 31.56
C SER A 449 -7.46 9.28 30.06
N ALA A 450 -7.25 8.23 29.25
CA ALA A 450 -6.87 8.28 27.83
C ALA A 450 -5.55 9.03 27.57
N GLY A 451 -4.43 8.37 27.88
CA GLY A 451 -3.08 8.92 27.79
C GLY A 451 -2.67 9.33 26.37
N ASN A 452 -1.98 10.47 26.26
CA ASN A 452 -1.42 10.96 25.00
C ASN A 452 -0.39 9.96 24.47
N TYR A 453 -0.60 9.41 23.27
CA TYR A 453 0.40 8.61 22.56
C TYR A 453 1.10 9.46 21.50
N SER A 454 2.35 9.10 21.21
CA SER A 454 3.14 9.63 20.10
C SER A 454 3.47 8.53 19.11
N MET A 455 3.77 8.90 17.86
CA MET A 455 4.13 7.95 16.81
C MET A 455 5.58 8.16 16.39
N ALA A 456 6.32 7.05 16.28
CA ALA A 456 7.62 6.99 15.63
C ALA A 456 7.55 6.00 14.47
N ILE A 457 8.10 6.39 13.32
CA ILE A 457 8.11 5.57 12.12
C ILE A 457 9.55 5.35 11.71
N ALA A 458 9.92 4.10 11.50
CA ALA A 458 11.27 3.74 11.08
C ALA A 458 11.25 2.63 10.03
N ASP A 459 12.29 2.60 9.21
CA ASP A 459 12.57 1.47 8.32
C ASP A 459 13.19 0.27 9.07
N LYS A 460 13.53 -0.81 8.35
CA LYS A 460 14.18 -2.01 8.91
C LYS A 460 15.43 -1.69 9.74
N PHE A 461 16.19 -0.67 9.34
CA PHE A 461 17.47 -0.30 9.94
C PHE A 461 17.32 0.72 11.08
N GLY A 462 16.08 1.12 11.41
CA GLY A 462 15.79 2.09 12.45
C GLY A 462 15.93 3.55 11.99
N LYS A 463 16.08 3.81 10.69
CA LYS A 463 16.14 5.18 10.17
C LYS A 463 14.74 5.78 10.20
N PRO A 464 14.56 7.00 10.75
CA PRO A 464 13.25 7.58 10.88
C PRO A 464 12.67 8.01 9.52
N VAL A 465 11.38 7.74 9.33
CA VAL A 465 10.58 8.33 8.24
C VAL A 465 9.78 9.47 8.85
N THR A 466 10.06 10.69 8.40
CA THR A 466 9.42 11.91 8.91
C THR A 466 8.96 12.78 7.76
N ILE A 467 8.12 13.77 8.10
CA ILE A 467 7.77 14.89 7.24
C ILE A 467 8.08 16.20 7.96
N SER A 468 8.16 17.31 7.22
CA SER A 468 8.43 18.63 7.79
C SER A 468 7.43 18.99 8.88
N ARG A 469 7.98 19.27 10.07
CA ARG A 469 7.23 19.76 11.23
C ARG A 469 6.93 21.25 11.17
N GLU A 470 7.53 21.97 10.23
CA GLU A 470 7.31 23.41 10.03
C GLU A 470 6.02 23.71 9.26
N GLN A 471 5.57 22.73 8.48
CA GLN A 471 4.32 22.80 7.72
C GLN A 471 3.13 22.41 8.59
N VAL A 472 2.03 23.15 8.43
CA VAL A 472 0.78 22.96 9.18
C VAL A 472 -0.35 22.58 8.23
N HIS A 473 -1.28 21.77 8.71
CA HIS A 473 -2.52 21.47 8.00
C HIS A 473 -3.49 22.64 8.04
N CYS A 474 -4.36 22.72 7.02
CA CYS A 474 -5.50 23.62 7.05
C CYS A 474 -6.64 23.00 7.87
N ASP A 475 -7.18 23.74 8.84
CA ASP A 475 -8.46 23.41 9.44
C ASP A 475 -9.60 23.81 8.49
N LEU A 476 -10.09 22.83 7.73
CA LEU A 476 -11.16 23.02 6.76
C LEU A 476 -12.54 23.25 7.42
N SER A 477 -12.68 23.04 8.73
CA SER A 477 -13.94 23.23 9.45
C SER A 477 -14.22 24.69 9.81
N VAL A 478 -13.16 25.51 9.92
CA VAL A 478 -13.29 26.93 10.22
C VAL A 478 -13.87 27.65 9.01
N PRO A 479 -14.88 28.52 9.18
CA PRO A 479 -15.38 29.37 8.10
C PRO A 479 -14.28 30.24 7.51
N ILE A 480 -14.29 30.41 6.19
CA ILE A 480 -13.31 31.25 5.50
C ILE A 480 -13.48 32.70 5.94
N ASN A 481 -12.44 33.30 6.53
CA ASN A 481 -12.43 34.75 6.73
C ASN A 481 -12.21 35.44 5.39
N ARG A 482 -13.19 36.25 4.97
CA ARG A 482 -13.09 36.97 3.70
C ARG A 482 -11.87 37.91 3.73
N PRO A 483 -10.95 37.82 2.75
CA PRO A 483 -9.82 38.75 2.65
C PRO A 483 -10.30 40.20 2.50
N SER A 484 -9.54 41.17 3.03
CA SER A 484 -9.84 42.60 2.88
C SER A 484 -9.54 43.14 1.48
N ASP A 485 -8.55 42.57 0.77
CA ASP A 485 -8.18 42.91 -0.61
C ASP A 485 -8.59 41.79 -1.58
N THR A 486 -9.81 41.90 -2.12
CA THR A 486 -10.41 40.93 -3.05
C THR A 486 -10.39 41.37 -4.51
N GLU A 487 -10.11 42.65 -4.78
CA GLU A 487 -10.33 43.24 -6.10
C GLU A 487 -9.36 42.68 -7.13
N LYS A 488 -8.06 42.60 -6.81
CA LYS A 488 -7.03 42.07 -7.71
C LYS A 488 -7.31 40.63 -8.15
N ALA A 489 -7.67 39.77 -7.20
CA ALA A 489 -7.99 38.38 -7.48
C ALA A 489 -9.26 38.26 -8.35
N ARG A 490 -10.28 39.10 -8.10
CA ARG A 490 -11.48 39.14 -8.94
C ARG A 490 -11.15 39.58 -10.36
N THR A 491 -10.41 40.68 -10.52
CA THR A 491 -9.99 41.17 -11.84
C THR A 491 -9.19 40.13 -12.61
N LEU A 492 -8.31 39.39 -11.93
CA LEU A 492 -7.53 38.32 -12.57
C LEU A 492 -8.42 37.16 -13.04
N ILE A 493 -9.41 36.74 -12.24
CA ILE A 493 -10.37 35.70 -12.64
C ILE A 493 -11.21 36.16 -13.81
N GLU A 494 -11.73 37.39 -13.78
CA GLU A 494 -12.47 37.99 -14.88
C GLU A 494 -11.62 38.07 -16.15
N GLN A 495 -10.35 38.46 -16.03
CA GLN A 495 -9.39 38.51 -17.14
C GLN A 495 -9.17 37.11 -17.73
N ALA A 496 -8.84 36.11 -16.91
CA ALA A 496 -8.62 34.74 -17.35
C ALA A 496 -9.85 34.14 -18.05
N ILE A 497 -11.06 34.45 -17.57
CA ILE A 497 -12.31 34.06 -18.22
C ILE A 497 -12.46 34.77 -19.57
N SER A 498 -12.22 36.07 -19.64
CA SER A 498 -12.41 36.87 -20.85
C SER A 498 -11.42 36.52 -21.97
N GLU A 499 -10.17 36.25 -21.61
CA GLU A 499 -9.08 35.88 -22.52
C GLU A 499 -9.06 34.37 -22.81
N ARG A 500 -9.77 33.56 -22.00
CA ARG A 500 -9.74 32.08 -22.03
C ARG A 500 -8.34 31.52 -21.75
N GLU A 501 -7.62 32.16 -20.85
CA GLU A 501 -6.22 31.85 -20.51
C GLU A 501 -6.13 31.32 -19.06
N PRO A 502 -6.33 30.01 -18.82
CA PRO A 502 -6.26 29.42 -17.48
C PRO A 502 -4.86 29.51 -16.85
N ARG A 503 -3.81 29.62 -17.67
CA ARG A 503 -2.42 29.76 -17.20
C ARG A 503 -2.20 31.02 -16.35
N LEU A 504 -2.95 32.10 -16.60
CA LEU A 504 -2.86 33.32 -15.78
C LEU A 504 -3.19 33.05 -14.31
N LEU A 505 -4.18 32.20 -14.05
CA LEU A 505 -4.57 31.82 -12.68
C LEU A 505 -3.54 30.89 -12.04
N TYR A 506 -3.06 29.91 -12.81
CA TYR A 506 -2.01 28.98 -12.37
C TYR A 506 -0.73 29.73 -11.99
N GLU A 507 -0.19 30.57 -12.89
CA GLU A 507 1.06 31.30 -12.67
C GLU A 507 0.95 32.24 -11.47
N HIS A 508 -0.15 32.98 -11.35
CA HIS A 508 -0.38 33.86 -10.21
C HIS A 508 -0.40 33.12 -8.87
N LEU A 509 -1.14 32.01 -8.79
CA LEU A 509 -1.21 31.22 -7.56
C LEU A 509 0.10 30.51 -7.26
N ARG A 510 0.78 29.95 -8.27
CA ARG A 510 2.12 29.35 -8.15
C ARG A 510 3.12 30.36 -7.56
N ASP A 511 3.17 31.56 -8.10
CA ASP A 511 4.17 32.58 -7.75
C ASP A 511 3.89 33.22 -6.38
N SER A 512 2.63 33.23 -5.93
CA SER A 512 2.23 33.77 -4.62
C SER A 512 2.05 32.72 -3.52
N MET A 513 2.16 31.42 -3.85
CA MET A 513 1.75 30.33 -2.95
C MET A 513 2.49 30.35 -1.61
N THR A 514 3.80 30.62 -1.61
CA THR A 514 4.63 30.61 -0.40
C THR A 514 4.06 31.49 0.71
N ASP A 515 3.69 32.72 0.37
CA ASP A 515 3.21 33.75 1.31
C ASP A 515 1.69 33.75 1.49
N LEU A 516 0.98 32.88 0.76
CA LEU A 516 -0.48 32.83 0.79
C LEU A 516 -0.97 32.06 2.03
N GLU A 517 -1.76 32.73 2.86
CA GLU A 517 -2.44 32.09 4.00
C GLU A 517 -3.60 31.20 3.55
N TYR A 518 -3.95 30.19 4.35
CA TYR A 518 -4.98 29.22 4.00
C TYR A 518 -6.35 29.84 3.75
N ASP A 519 -6.77 30.84 4.53
CA ASP A 519 -8.06 31.51 4.30
C ASP A 519 -8.12 32.20 2.94
N ARG A 520 -7.03 32.86 2.54
CA ARG A 520 -6.95 33.51 1.23
C ARG A 520 -6.90 32.48 0.11
N LEU A 521 -6.16 31.39 0.28
CA LEU A 521 -6.12 30.29 -0.68
C LEU A 521 -7.51 29.65 -0.88
N ARG A 522 -8.18 29.27 0.20
CA ARG A 522 -9.55 28.72 0.18
C ARG A 522 -10.52 29.69 -0.48
N TRP A 523 -10.41 30.98 -0.17
CA TRP A 523 -11.24 32.00 -0.78
C TRP A 523 -11.00 32.10 -2.29
N ILE A 524 -9.75 32.18 -2.75
CA ILE A 524 -9.43 32.26 -4.19
C ILE A 524 -9.90 31.00 -4.91
N ALA A 525 -9.63 29.81 -4.38
CA ALA A 525 -10.07 28.53 -4.97
C ALA A 525 -11.61 28.47 -5.10
N GLY A 526 -12.33 28.85 -4.05
CA GLY A 526 -13.80 28.93 -4.08
C GLY A 526 -14.33 30.00 -5.05
N ARG A 527 -13.60 31.11 -5.25
CA ARG A 527 -13.96 32.12 -6.27
C ARG A 527 -13.74 31.60 -7.69
N ILE A 528 -12.61 30.94 -7.95
CA ILE A 528 -12.35 30.29 -9.25
C ILE A 528 -13.51 29.33 -9.54
N ALA A 529 -13.85 28.43 -8.62
CA ALA A 529 -14.97 27.51 -8.79
C ALA A 529 -16.30 28.24 -9.02
N GLY A 530 -16.67 29.15 -8.13
CA GLY A 530 -17.95 29.85 -8.19
C GLY A 530 -18.16 30.70 -9.44
N GLU A 531 -17.11 31.33 -9.98
CA GLU A 531 -17.19 32.19 -11.16
C GLU A 531 -17.08 31.42 -12.49
N THR A 532 -16.32 30.32 -12.52
CA THR A 532 -16.07 29.57 -13.74
C THR A 532 -17.09 28.46 -13.97
N LYS A 533 -17.68 27.87 -12.93
CA LYS A 533 -18.50 26.66 -13.04
C LYS A 533 -19.63 26.70 -14.06
N VAL A 534 -20.24 27.88 -14.29
CA VAL A 534 -21.25 28.07 -15.36
C VAL A 534 -20.68 28.84 -16.55
N LYS A 535 -19.94 29.92 -16.31
CA LYS A 535 -19.54 30.87 -17.36
C LYS A 535 -18.42 30.34 -18.26
N ALA A 536 -17.44 29.66 -17.67
CA ALA A 536 -16.22 29.23 -18.35
C ALA A 536 -15.59 28.01 -17.65
N PRO A 537 -16.30 26.86 -17.59
CA PRO A 537 -15.85 25.70 -16.83
C PRO A 537 -14.48 25.18 -17.30
N VAL A 538 -14.16 25.28 -18.60
CA VAL A 538 -12.84 24.91 -19.16
C VAL A 538 -11.70 25.65 -18.44
N VAL A 539 -11.85 26.97 -18.24
CA VAL A 539 -10.81 27.81 -17.62
C VAL A 539 -10.60 27.40 -16.17
N GLY A 540 -11.68 27.17 -15.42
CA GLY A 540 -11.60 26.76 -14.02
C GLY A 540 -11.00 25.35 -13.86
N ILE A 541 -11.45 24.40 -14.68
CA ILE A 541 -10.95 23.02 -14.67
C ILE A 541 -9.46 23.01 -15.00
N GLU A 542 -9.04 23.59 -16.13
CA GLU A 542 -7.63 23.58 -16.55
C GLU A 542 -6.72 24.30 -15.55
N ALA A 543 -7.13 25.45 -14.99
CA ALA A 543 -6.35 26.17 -14.00
C ALA A 543 -6.15 25.35 -12.70
N LEU A 544 -7.21 24.73 -12.18
CA LEU A 544 -7.13 23.90 -10.98
C LEU A 544 -6.38 22.60 -11.24
N THR A 545 -6.54 21.98 -12.40
CA THR A 545 -5.77 20.79 -12.80
C THR A 545 -4.27 21.09 -12.87
N LEU A 546 -3.85 22.23 -13.46
CA LEU A 546 -2.45 22.65 -13.46
C LEU A 546 -1.90 22.84 -12.03
N LEU A 547 -2.71 23.39 -11.12
CA LEU A 547 -2.33 23.55 -9.70
C LEU A 547 -2.23 22.22 -8.95
N LEU A 548 -3.04 21.22 -9.32
CA LEU A 548 -2.99 19.87 -8.77
C LEU A 548 -1.76 19.11 -9.27
N ASP A 549 -1.51 19.18 -10.58
CA ASP A 549 -0.53 18.37 -11.30
C ASP A 549 0.92 18.82 -11.06
N HIS A 550 1.16 20.12 -10.89
CA HIS A 550 2.52 20.65 -10.73
C HIS A 550 2.96 20.77 -9.26
N HIS A 551 4.28 20.78 -9.08
CA HIS A 551 4.94 21.06 -7.80
C HIS A 551 5.49 22.50 -7.79
N TYR A 552 5.39 23.16 -6.64
CA TYR A 552 5.85 24.52 -6.39
C TYR A 552 5.98 24.76 -4.88
N PRO A 553 6.77 25.76 -4.46
CA PRO A 553 6.94 26.08 -3.04
C PRO A 553 5.62 26.42 -2.32
N LEU A 554 5.41 25.81 -1.15
CA LEU A 554 4.17 25.96 -0.37
C LEU A 554 4.33 26.78 0.91
N GLY A 555 5.56 27.18 1.26
CA GLY A 555 5.88 27.79 2.54
C GLY A 555 5.45 26.89 3.71
N ARG A 556 4.65 27.43 4.63
CA ARG A 556 4.17 26.71 5.83
C ARG A 556 2.98 25.78 5.60
N LYS A 557 2.49 25.65 4.37
CA LYS A 557 1.30 24.85 4.07
C LYS A 557 1.69 23.43 3.71
N LYS A 558 0.98 22.44 4.25
CA LYS A 558 1.10 21.05 3.79
C LYS A 558 0.45 20.85 2.42
N ARG A 559 1.11 20.08 1.56
CA ARG A 559 0.64 19.75 0.20
C ARG A 559 -0.71 19.02 0.24
N SER A 560 -0.89 18.06 1.14
CA SER A 560 -2.16 17.34 1.37
C SER A 560 -3.36 18.28 1.52
N SER A 561 -3.24 19.31 2.35
CA SER A 561 -4.29 20.32 2.54
C SER A 561 -4.50 21.21 1.30
N VAL A 562 -3.43 21.61 0.60
CA VAL A 562 -3.53 22.40 -0.63
C VAL A 562 -4.24 21.60 -1.73
N LEU A 563 -3.86 20.34 -1.94
CA LEU A 563 -4.51 19.43 -2.88
C LEU A 563 -5.97 19.23 -2.52
N THR A 564 -6.31 19.07 -1.24
CA THR A 564 -7.70 18.94 -0.79
C THR A 564 -8.52 20.18 -1.15
N ILE A 565 -7.99 21.39 -0.94
CA ILE A 565 -8.67 22.65 -1.29
C ILE A 565 -8.96 22.73 -2.78
N PHE A 566 -7.98 22.42 -3.63
CA PHE A 566 -8.16 22.47 -5.08
C PHE A 566 -9.07 21.37 -5.60
N ARG A 567 -9.00 20.16 -5.04
CA ARG A 567 -9.94 19.07 -5.38
C ARG A 567 -11.38 19.45 -5.06
N CYS A 568 -11.66 20.02 -3.88
CA CYS A 568 -13.00 20.49 -3.55
C CYS A 568 -13.50 21.58 -4.51
N ALA A 569 -12.63 22.52 -4.91
CA ALA A 569 -12.99 23.56 -5.89
C ALA A 569 -13.27 22.97 -7.28
N LEU A 570 -12.50 21.97 -7.69
CA LEU A 570 -12.67 21.28 -8.97
C LEU A 570 -13.96 20.45 -8.99
N GLU A 571 -14.24 19.73 -7.90
CA GLU A 571 -15.48 18.97 -7.71
C GLU A 571 -16.71 19.89 -7.78
N GLU A 572 -16.65 21.10 -7.21
CA GLU A 572 -17.74 22.08 -7.33
C GLU A 572 -18.02 22.44 -8.81
N ILE A 573 -16.98 22.60 -9.63
CA ILE A 573 -17.14 22.88 -11.06
C ILE A 573 -17.73 21.67 -11.79
N PHE A 574 -17.21 20.46 -11.52
CA PHE A 574 -17.72 19.23 -12.14
C PHE A 574 -19.18 19.00 -11.78
N ALA A 575 -19.54 19.04 -10.50
CA ALA A 575 -20.90 18.81 -10.01
C ALA A 575 -21.92 19.83 -10.53
N ALA A 576 -21.48 21.04 -10.87
CA ALA A 576 -22.33 22.08 -11.46
C ALA A 576 -22.62 21.86 -12.96
N GLN A 577 -21.96 20.91 -13.63
CA GLN A 577 -22.25 20.62 -15.04
C GLN A 577 -23.57 19.85 -15.18
N PRO A 578 -24.38 20.19 -16.20
CA PRO A 578 -25.72 19.65 -16.37
C PRO A 578 -25.72 18.14 -16.67
N LEU A 579 -26.65 17.42 -16.03
CA LEU A 579 -27.01 16.05 -16.37
C LEU A 579 -27.77 15.98 -17.70
N PHE A 580 -27.96 14.77 -18.24
CA PHE A 580 -28.64 14.58 -19.53
C PHE A 580 -30.13 14.97 -19.54
N ASP A 581 -30.79 15.00 -18.38
CA ASP A 581 -32.19 15.43 -18.20
C ASP A 581 -32.33 16.90 -17.81
N GLU A 582 -31.23 17.61 -17.61
CA GLU A 582 -31.22 19.02 -17.27
C GLU A 582 -31.00 19.87 -18.52
N SER A 583 -31.71 21.00 -18.59
CA SER A 583 -31.48 21.99 -19.64
C SER A 583 -30.16 22.71 -19.39
N GLY A 584 -29.31 22.80 -20.42
CA GLY A 584 -28.13 23.66 -20.38
C GLY A 584 -27.42 23.69 -21.73
N GLU A 585 -26.92 24.84 -22.15
CA GLU A 585 -26.03 24.94 -23.30
C GLU A 585 -24.58 24.96 -22.80
N GLY A 586 -23.72 24.08 -23.31
CA GLY A 586 -22.34 24.00 -22.84
C GLY A 586 -21.55 22.86 -23.47
N ALA A 587 -20.22 22.95 -23.35
CA ALA A 587 -19.30 21.95 -23.87
C ALA A 587 -19.27 20.65 -23.05
N TYR A 588 -19.77 20.69 -21.82
CA TYR A 588 -19.74 19.56 -20.88
C TYR A 588 -21.14 18.97 -20.69
N ARG A 589 -21.18 17.64 -20.58
CA ARG A 589 -22.30 16.90 -19.98
C ARG A 589 -21.79 16.02 -18.87
N ARG A 590 -22.63 15.81 -17.87
CA ARG A 590 -22.32 14.97 -16.72
C ARG A 590 -23.20 13.74 -16.69
N ILE A 591 -22.63 12.65 -16.20
CA ILE A 591 -23.34 11.40 -15.95
C ILE A 591 -22.87 10.79 -14.63
N THR A 592 -23.80 10.16 -13.93
CA THR A 592 -23.61 9.50 -12.63
C THR A 592 -24.11 8.07 -12.71
N TRP A 593 -23.91 7.29 -11.65
CA TRP A 593 -24.48 5.96 -11.54
C TRP A 593 -26.00 5.97 -11.76
N GLU A 594 -26.74 6.88 -11.13
CA GLU A 594 -28.21 6.97 -11.20
C GLU A 594 -28.72 7.39 -12.57
N SER A 595 -27.93 8.17 -13.32
CA SER A 595 -28.31 8.70 -14.63
C SER A 595 -27.73 7.91 -15.81
N ARG A 596 -26.99 6.83 -15.56
CA ARG A 596 -26.22 6.05 -16.55
C ARG A 596 -27.03 5.57 -17.76
N ASP A 597 -28.29 5.22 -17.55
CA ASP A 597 -29.18 4.70 -18.62
C ASP A 597 -29.62 5.79 -19.61
N ARG A 598 -29.34 7.06 -19.33
CA ARG A 598 -29.69 8.21 -20.16
C ARG A 598 -28.57 8.63 -21.13
N LEU A 599 -27.45 7.93 -21.12
CA LEU A 599 -26.32 8.21 -21.99
C LEU A 599 -26.77 8.27 -23.46
N ARG A 600 -26.40 9.36 -24.14
CA ARG A 600 -26.65 9.57 -25.58
C ARG A 600 -25.41 10.13 -26.28
N ALA A 601 -25.46 10.17 -27.61
CA ALA A 601 -24.47 10.87 -28.43
C ALA A 601 -24.36 12.37 -28.04
N PRO A 602 -23.18 13.00 -28.20
CA PRO A 602 -23.02 14.43 -27.96
C PRO A 602 -23.92 15.24 -28.90
N ALA A 603 -24.49 16.33 -28.41
CA ALA A 603 -25.41 17.19 -29.15
C ALA A 603 -24.90 18.65 -29.18
N GLY A 604 -25.09 19.33 -30.30
CA GLY A 604 -24.76 20.75 -30.44
C GLY A 604 -23.27 21.03 -30.21
N VAL A 605 -22.97 21.78 -29.14
CA VAL A 605 -21.60 22.20 -28.78
C VAL A 605 -20.92 21.29 -27.75
N GLU A 606 -21.57 20.21 -27.33
CA GLU A 606 -21.03 19.24 -26.37
C GLU A 606 -19.78 18.56 -26.93
N LYS A 607 -18.73 18.46 -26.10
CA LYS A 607 -17.42 17.89 -26.45
C LYS A 607 -16.94 16.89 -25.42
N THR A 608 -17.18 17.17 -24.13
CA THR A 608 -16.62 16.42 -23.01
C THR A 608 -17.72 15.79 -22.16
N LEU A 609 -17.58 14.50 -21.89
CA LEU A 609 -18.43 13.78 -20.94
C LEU A 609 -17.69 13.64 -19.61
N LEU A 610 -18.25 14.22 -18.56
CA LEU A 610 -17.82 14.04 -17.18
C LEU A 610 -18.55 12.84 -16.57
N ILE A 611 -17.81 11.83 -16.16
CA ILE A 611 -18.30 10.60 -15.53
C ILE A 611 -17.93 10.70 -14.05
N ASP A 612 -18.95 10.89 -13.21
CA ASP A 612 -18.80 10.72 -11.77
C ASP A 612 -18.71 9.23 -11.48
N ALA A 613 -17.53 8.74 -11.11
CA ALA A 613 -17.30 7.33 -10.85
C ALA A 613 -17.90 6.87 -9.51
N SER A 614 -18.46 7.78 -8.71
CA SER A 614 -19.14 7.44 -7.46
C SER A 614 -20.31 6.48 -7.71
N GLY A 615 -20.35 5.40 -6.94
CA GLY A 615 -21.45 4.42 -6.98
C GLY A 615 -21.33 3.35 -8.06
N PHE A 616 -20.39 3.47 -9.01
CA PHE A 616 -20.08 2.40 -9.95
C PHE A 616 -19.31 1.26 -9.26
N GLU A 617 -19.49 0.04 -9.76
CA GLU A 617 -18.74 -1.12 -9.27
C GLU A 617 -17.26 -1.05 -9.72
N PRO A 618 -16.30 -1.56 -8.93
CA PRO A 618 -14.88 -1.52 -9.28
C PRO A 618 -14.54 -2.20 -10.62
N GLU A 619 -15.29 -3.24 -11.00
CA GLU A 619 -15.13 -4.02 -12.21
C GLU A 619 -16.47 -4.68 -12.61
N GLY A 620 -16.52 -5.28 -13.81
CA GLY A 620 -17.72 -5.94 -14.33
C GLY A 620 -18.59 -5.03 -15.22
N ALA A 621 -19.84 -5.45 -15.46
CA ALA A 621 -20.75 -4.78 -16.41
C ALA A 621 -21.20 -3.40 -15.93
N ASP A 622 -21.22 -3.19 -14.61
CA ASP A 622 -21.67 -1.99 -13.92
C ASP A 622 -20.51 -1.04 -13.55
N CYS A 623 -19.35 -1.22 -14.20
CA CYS A 623 -18.18 -0.35 -14.04
C CYS A 623 -18.26 0.89 -14.95
N ASP A 624 -17.72 2.02 -14.48
CA ASP A 624 -17.70 3.29 -15.22
C ASP A 624 -16.84 3.23 -16.50
N ALA A 625 -15.82 2.36 -16.55
CA ALA A 625 -15.05 2.12 -17.77
C ALA A 625 -15.91 1.56 -18.92
N ILE A 626 -16.88 0.69 -18.63
CA ILE A 626 -17.80 0.15 -19.64
C ILE A 626 -18.74 1.24 -20.16
N LEU A 627 -19.20 2.13 -19.27
CA LEU A 627 -19.97 3.31 -19.66
C LEU A 627 -19.16 4.22 -20.59
N ALA A 628 -17.88 4.45 -20.29
CA ALA A 628 -16.97 5.25 -21.11
C ALA A 628 -16.81 4.67 -22.52
N VAL A 629 -16.65 3.34 -22.65
CA VAL A 629 -16.60 2.65 -23.96
C VAL A 629 -17.90 2.86 -24.74
N ARG A 630 -19.06 2.72 -24.09
CA ARG A 630 -20.35 3.01 -24.72
C ARG A 630 -20.45 4.47 -25.19
N ALA A 631 -19.99 5.41 -24.37
CA ALA A 631 -19.98 6.84 -24.71
C ALA A 631 -19.10 7.12 -25.94
N TYR A 632 -17.92 6.52 -26.02
CA TYR A 632 -17.05 6.65 -27.20
C TYR A 632 -17.74 6.16 -28.48
N HIS A 633 -18.41 5.01 -28.44
CA HIS A 633 -19.16 4.49 -29.59
C HIS A 633 -20.34 5.36 -30.00
N LEU A 634 -20.88 6.16 -29.07
CA LEU A 634 -21.89 7.17 -29.34
C LEU A 634 -21.30 8.48 -29.89
N GLY A 635 -19.98 8.61 -29.98
CA GLY A 635 -19.29 9.73 -30.61
C GLY A 635 -18.57 10.68 -29.66
N TRP A 636 -18.57 10.44 -28.35
CA TRP A 636 -17.78 11.24 -27.41
C TRP A 636 -16.27 11.03 -27.63
N LYS A 637 -15.51 12.13 -27.69
CA LYS A 637 -14.05 12.11 -27.95
C LYS A 637 -13.20 12.62 -26.80
N HIS A 638 -13.83 13.19 -25.77
CA HIS A 638 -13.17 13.57 -24.54
C HIS A 638 -13.98 13.05 -23.35
N LEU A 639 -13.38 12.18 -22.54
CA LEU A 639 -14.00 11.54 -21.38
C LEU A 639 -13.19 11.91 -20.14
N VAL A 640 -13.87 12.30 -19.07
CA VAL A 640 -13.23 12.66 -17.80
C VAL A 640 -13.87 11.82 -16.70
N HIS A 641 -13.05 11.04 -16.00
CA HIS A 641 -13.45 10.30 -14.80
C HIS A 641 -13.00 11.10 -13.57
N TYR A 642 -13.92 11.36 -12.66
CA TYR A 642 -13.63 12.01 -11.37
C TYR A 642 -14.41 11.33 -10.25
N ASN A 643 -14.02 11.60 -9.00
CA ASN A 643 -14.48 10.87 -7.83
C ASN A 643 -14.19 9.36 -7.95
N SER A 644 -13.10 8.99 -8.63
CA SER A 644 -12.66 7.61 -8.80
C SER A 644 -12.20 7.04 -7.46
N ARG A 645 -12.76 5.87 -7.09
CA ARG A 645 -12.49 5.18 -5.83
C ARG A 645 -11.91 3.77 -6.07
N GLY A 646 -10.92 3.68 -6.95
CA GLY A 646 -10.29 2.42 -7.34
C GLY A 646 -11.09 1.61 -8.36
N THR A 647 -12.05 2.23 -9.08
CA THR A 647 -12.65 1.58 -10.25
C THR A 647 -11.58 1.34 -11.31
N ARG A 648 -11.64 0.19 -12.00
CA ARG A 648 -10.55 -0.33 -12.83
C ARG A 648 -10.79 -0.06 -14.31
N PHE A 649 -9.76 -0.31 -15.12
CA PHE A 649 -9.86 -0.35 -16.59
C PHE A 649 -10.22 0.99 -17.27
N HIS A 650 -9.98 2.13 -16.61
CA HIS A 650 -10.07 3.44 -17.29
C HIS A 650 -9.21 3.47 -18.54
N ALA A 651 -9.67 4.13 -19.61
CA ALA A 651 -8.98 4.17 -20.90
C ALA A 651 -8.68 2.79 -21.54
N ALA A 652 -9.38 1.72 -21.15
CA ALA A 652 -9.26 0.38 -21.74
C ALA A 652 -10.53 -0.03 -22.51
N GLY A 653 -10.40 -0.99 -23.43
CA GLY A 653 -11.55 -1.63 -24.09
C GLY A 653 -12.23 -0.85 -25.23
N PHE A 654 -11.68 0.28 -25.67
CA PHE A 654 -12.25 1.13 -26.74
C PHE A 654 -12.09 0.57 -28.17
N GLY A 655 -11.35 -0.54 -28.33
CA GLY A 655 -11.04 -1.14 -29.61
C GLY A 655 -9.83 -0.51 -30.33
N PRO A 656 -9.56 -0.92 -31.58
CA PRO A 656 -8.40 -0.43 -32.32
C PRO A 656 -8.62 0.97 -32.90
N SER A 657 -7.52 1.68 -33.15
CA SER A 657 -7.48 2.98 -33.83
C SER A 657 -8.39 4.05 -33.22
N THR A 658 -8.07 4.38 -31.98
CA THR A 658 -8.78 5.35 -31.13
C THR A 658 -8.15 6.74 -31.19
N ASP A 659 -7.45 7.06 -32.27
CA ASP A 659 -6.79 8.36 -32.44
C ASP A 659 -7.81 9.51 -32.31
N GLY A 660 -7.45 10.55 -31.54
CA GLY A 660 -8.32 11.68 -31.22
C GLY A 660 -9.28 11.46 -30.05
N LEU A 661 -9.28 10.29 -29.40
CA LEU A 661 -9.89 10.10 -28.08
C LEU A 661 -8.91 10.54 -26.99
N ARG A 662 -9.39 11.36 -26.05
CA ARG A 662 -8.69 11.71 -24.81
C ARG A 662 -9.49 11.23 -23.60
N VAL A 663 -8.80 10.62 -22.63
CA VAL A 663 -9.36 10.21 -21.34
C VAL A 663 -8.55 10.83 -20.21
N ASP A 664 -9.19 11.62 -19.34
CA ASP A 664 -8.57 12.18 -18.13
C ASP A 664 -9.14 11.49 -16.90
N CYS A 665 -8.28 11.11 -15.96
CA CYS A 665 -8.65 10.41 -14.73
C CYS A 665 -8.16 11.22 -13.53
N TYR A 666 -9.10 11.57 -12.66
CA TYR A 666 -8.86 12.27 -11.40
C TYR A 666 -9.04 11.32 -10.20
N ASP A 667 -8.48 11.72 -9.07
CA ASP A 667 -8.54 11.03 -7.77
C ASP A 667 -7.78 9.70 -7.73
N ASN A 668 -8.46 8.57 -7.52
CA ASN A 668 -7.83 7.26 -7.41
C ASN A 668 -8.38 6.32 -8.49
N ALA A 669 -7.86 6.41 -9.72
CA ALA A 669 -8.09 5.38 -10.72
C ALA A 669 -7.46 4.05 -10.27
N GLY A 670 -8.16 2.94 -10.47
CA GLY A 670 -7.73 1.59 -10.08
C GLY A 670 -6.73 0.98 -11.06
N ASP A 671 -6.47 -0.31 -10.86
CA ASP A 671 -5.60 -1.12 -11.72
C ASP A 671 -6.04 -1.09 -13.20
N TYR A 672 -5.09 -1.42 -14.08
CA TYR A 672 -5.30 -1.62 -15.52
C TYR A 672 -5.63 -0.39 -16.35
N LEU A 673 -5.49 0.84 -15.81
CA LEU A 673 -5.67 2.06 -16.60
C LEU A 673 -4.84 2.02 -17.89
N ALA A 674 -5.44 2.41 -19.01
CA ALA A 674 -4.89 2.42 -20.37
C ALA A 674 -4.42 1.05 -20.91
N SER A 675 -4.82 -0.06 -20.31
CA SER A 675 -4.49 -1.40 -20.83
C SER A 675 -5.11 -1.64 -22.22
N GLY A 676 -4.30 -2.13 -23.15
CA GLY A 676 -4.71 -2.41 -24.52
C GLY A 676 -4.95 -1.17 -25.38
N MET A 677 -4.46 0.00 -24.97
CA MET A 677 -4.58 1.25 -25.74
C MET A 677 -3.99 1.12 -27.16
N ASP A 678 -4.74 1.61 -28.15
CA ASP A 678 -4.35 1.68 -29.57
C ASP A 678 -4.79 3.01 -30.22
N GLY A 679 -4.13 4.11 -29.86
CA GLY A 679 -4.28 5.43 -30.50
C GLY A 679 -4.68 6.58 -29.57
N LEU A 680 -5.45 6.30 -28.51
CA LEU A 680 -5.94 7.33 -27.58
C LEU A 680 -4.83 8.00 -26.77
N GLU A 681 -5.18 9.10 -26.12
CA GLU A 681 -4.38 9.72 -25.06
C GLU A 681 -5.06 9.54 -23.70
N ALA A 682 -4.29 9.14 -22.70
CA ALA A 682 -4.75 8.98 -21.32
C ALA A 682 -3.89 9.83 -20.36
N TYR A 683 -4.55 10.55 -19.47
CA TYR A 683 -3.93 11.43 -18.47
C TYR A 683 -4.40 11.03 -17.07
N MET A 684 -3.47 10.71 -16.17
CA MET A 684 -3.73 10.47 -14.75
C MET A 684 -3.25 11.66 -13.93
N HIS A 685 -4.20 12.39 -13.33
CA HIS A 685 -3.95 13.58 -12.51
C HIS A 685 -3.64 13.19 -11.06
N GLY A 686 -2.47 12.58 -10.86
CA GLY A 686 -1.98 12.07 -9.58
C GLY A 686 -1.29 10.71 -9.73
N ASN A 687 -1.27 9.95 -8.63
CA ASN A 687 -0.68 8.61 -8.60
C ASN A 687 -1.60 7.59 -9.28
N ALA A 688 -1.01 6.67 -10.02
CA ALA A 688 -1.68 5.52 -10.61
C ALA A 688 -1.32 4.22 -9.88
N GLN A 689 -2.22 3.23 -9.99
CA GLN A 689 -2.08 1.92 -9.33
C GLN A 689 -1.29 0.94 -10.20
N ASP A 690 -1.53 -0.36 -10.05
CA ASP A 690 -0.77 -1.40 -10.71
C ASP A 690 -1.25 -1.66 -12.14
N GLN A 691 -0.42 -2.37 -12.90
CA GLN A 691 -0.78 -2.93 -14.21
C GLN A 691 -1.22 -1.87 -15.23
N LEU A 692 -0.75 -0.63 -15.10
CA LEU A 692 -1.05 0.42 -16.07
C LEU A 692 -0.50 0.08 -17.46
N GLY A 693 -1.29 0.31 -18.50
CA GLY A 693 -0.85 0.25 -19.88
C GLY A 693 -0.39 -1.13 -20.35
N GLN A 694 -0.90 -2.23 -19.76
CA GLN A 694 -0.56 -3.57 -20.24
C GLN A 694 -0.85 -3.68 -21.73
N ILE A 695 0.00 -4.41 -22.45
CA ILE A 695 -0.16 -4.73 -23.88
C ILE A 695 -0.45 -3.52 -24.79
N THR A 696 -0.14 -2.30 -24.35
CA THR A 696 -0.35 -1.05 -25.10
C THR A 696 0.36 -1.10 -26.44
N LYS A 697 -0.33 -0.70 -27.51
CA LYS A 697 0.19 -0.78 -28.87
C LYS A 697 0.71 0.55 -29.39
N ARG A 698 -0.06 1.63 -29.25
CA ARG A 698 0.31 3.01 -29.59
C ARG A 698 -0.60 3.99 -28.85
N GLY A 699 -0.21 5.25 -28.76
CA GLY A 699 -0.96 6.29 -28.04
C GLY A 699 -0.06 7.02 -27.05
N LYS A 700 -0.64 7.89 -26.24
CA LYS A 700 0.09 8.68 -25.22
C LYS A 700 -0.50 8.42 -23.84
N LEU A 701 0.36 8.17 -22.86
CA LEU A 701 -0.04 8.01 -21.45
C LEU A 701 0.80 8.96 -20.58
N VAL A 702 0.15 9.80 -19.79
CA VAL A 702 0.80 10.79 -18.91
C VAL A 702 0.33 10.59 -17.49
N ILE A 703 1.26 10.50 -16.54
CA ILE A 703 0.99 10.33 -15.11
C ILE A 703 1.69 11.45 -14.33
N TYR A 704 0.89 12.29 -13.65
CA TYR A 704 1.34 13.40 -12.81
C TYR A 704 1.68 12.95 -11.37
N GLY A 705 2.17 11.74 -11.21
CA GLY A 705 2.48 11.10 -9.93
C GLY A 705 3.31 9.83 -10.11
N ASP A 706 3.25 8.94 -9.12
CA ASP A 706 3.89 7.62 -9.15
C ASP A 706 3.02 6.58 -9.88
N VAL A 707 3.63 5.48 -10.35
CA VAL A 707 2.93 4.31 -10.93
C VAL A 707 3.25 3.03 -10.14
N GLY A 708 2.27 2.14 -10.02
CA GLY A 708 2.38 0.87 -9.30
C GLY A 708 3.15 -0.23 -10.04
N GLN A 709 2.96 -1.46 -9.58
CA GLN A 709 3.66 -2.66 -10.06
C GLN A 709 3.34 -2.98 -11.52
N THR A 710 4.29 -3.56 -12.25
CA THR A 710 4.09 -4.12 -13.61
C THR A 710 3.55 -3.12 -14.65
N PHE A 711 3.86 -1.84 -14.48
CA PHE A 711 3.60 -0.80 -15.47
C PHE A 711 4.10 -1.21 -16.86
N LEU A 712 3.27 -1.11 -17.89
CA LEU A 712 3.55 -1.51 -19.28
C LEU A 712 3.93 -2.98 -19.50
N TYR A 713 3.40 -3.88 -18.66
CA TYR A 713 3.56 -5.32 -18.88
C TYR A 713 3.19 -5.73 -20.30
N GLY A 714 4.13 -6.36 -21.01
CA GLY A 714 3.90 -6.90 -22.34
C GLY A 714 3.59 -5.85 -23.43
N ALA A 715 3.81 -4.55 -23.16
CA ALA A 715 3.53 -3.46 -24.11
C ALA A 715 4.24 -3.67 -25.45
N LYS A 716 3.60 -3.23 -26.54
CA LYS A 716 4.10 -3.32 -27.92
C LYS A 716 4.59 -1.98 -28.48
N GLY A 717 4.18 -0.88 -27.84
CA GLY A 717 4.48 0.49 -28.26
C GLY A 717 3.83 1.52 -27.35
N GLY A 718 3.67 2.75 -27.84
CA GLY A 718 3.14 3.88 -27.09
C GLY A 718 4.23 4.78 -26.50
N VAL A 719 3.84 6.00 -26.14
CA VAL A 719 4.72 7.00 -25.52
C VAL A 719 4.18 7.32 -24.13
N CYS A 720 4.98 7.09 -23.09
CA CYS A 720 4.55 7.21 -21.71
C CYS A 720 5.44 8.14 -20.90
N TYR A 721 4.83 9.01 -20.10
CA TYR A 721 5.50 10.00 -19.26
C TYR A 721 5.07 9.84 -17.81
N VAL A 722 6.02 9.63 -16.90
CA VAL A 722 5.80 9.49 -15.46
C VAL A 722 6.56 10.60 -14.74
N MET A 723 5.83 11.45 -14.01
CA MET A 723 6.43 12.52 -13.22
C MET A 723 7.18 11.98 -11.98
N GLY A 724 6.64 10.94 -11.35
CA GLY A 724 7.21 10.31 -10.17
C GLY A 724 8.00 9.03 -10.46
N ASN A 725 7.92 8.09 -9.53
CA ASN A 725 8.56 6.78 -9.56
C ASN A 725 7.66 5.72 -10.20
N ALA A 726 8.28 4.64 -10.64
CA ALA A 726 7.63 3.36 -10.87
C ALA A 726 7.98 2.38 -9.74
N ALA A 727 7.04 1.51 -9.37
CA ALA A 727 7.30 0.44 -8.41
C ALA A 727 8.16 -0.69 -9.03
N GLY A 728 7.81 -1.96 -8.82
CA GLY A 728 8.54 -3.10 -9.37
C GLY A 728 8.13 -3.48 -10.79
N ARG A 729 9.09 -4.03 -11.55
CA ARG A 729 8.91 -4.63 -12.88
C ARG A 729 8.28 -3.73 -13.96
N PRO A 730 8.58 -2.43 -14.03
CA PRO A 730 8.10 -1.62 -15.16
C PRO A 730 8.70 -2.14 -16.47
N MET A 731 7.84 -2.24 -17.49
CA MET A 731 8.14 -2.71 -18.85
C MET A 731 8.54 -4.17 -18.95
N ILE A 732 8.23 -5.00 -17.95
CA ILE A 732 8.50 -6.44 -18.04
C ILE A 732 7.84 -7.07 -19.28
N ASN A 733 8.61 -7.84 -20.04
CA ASN A 733 8.19 -8.46 -21.31
C ASN A 733 7.71 -7.48 -22.39
N ALA A 734 7.99 -6.19 -22.27
CA ALA A 734 7.65 -5.24 -23.32
C ALA A 734 8.51 -5.50 -24.58
N VAL A 735 7.92 -5.26 -25.75
CA VAL A 735 8.51 -5.54 -27.07
C VAL A 735 8.18 -4.42 -28.05
N GLY A 736 8.80 -4.42 -29.22
CA GLY A 736 8.46 -3.47 -30.28
C GLY A 736 8.97 -2.06 -29.96
N ARG A 737 8.09 -1.06 -29.90
CA ARG A 737 8.50 0.36 -29.92
C ARG A 737 8.06 1.25 -28.73
N PRO A 738 7.97 0.75 -27.48
CA PRO A 738 7.59 1.61 -26.35
C PRO A 738 8.65 2.69 -26.11
N ARG A 739 8.20 3.91 -25.79
CA ARG A 739 9.03 5.07 -25.48
C ARG A 739 8.62 5.59 -24.11
N VAL A 740 9.44 5.39 -23.10
CA VAL A 740 9.03 5.60 -21.70
C VAL A 740 9.96 6.57 -21.01
N ILE A 741 9.41 7.55 -20.30
CA ILE A 741 10.17 8.57 -19.56
C ILE A 741 9.72 8.50 -18.10
N ILE A 742 10.65 8.18 -17.20
CA ILE A 742 10.43 8.12 -15.76
C ILE A 742 11.34 9.16 -15.12
N ASN A 743 10.74 10.21 -14.55
CA ASN A 743 11.52 11.28 -13.93
C ASN A 743 12.07 10.90 -12.56
N GLY A 744 11.32 10.08 -11.82
CA GLY A 744 11.77 9.43 -10.59
C GLY A 744 12.72 8.27 -10.85
N THR A 745 12.50 7.20 -10.11
CA THR A 745 13.21 5.93 -10.27
C THR A 745 12.25 4.78 -10.55
N ALA A 746 12.80 3.59 -10.77
CA ALA A 746 12.09 2.33 -10.68
C ALA A 746 12.65 1.54 -9.49
N LEU A 747 11.80 0.92 -8.67
CA LEU A 747 12.27 0.28 -7.44
C LEU A 747 13.11 -0.97 -7.72
N ASP A 748 12.68 -1.81 -8.67
CA ASP A 748 13.50 -2.89 -9.24
C ASP A 748 12.94 -3.41 -10.57
N PHE A 749 13.70 -4.28 -11.25
CA PHE A 749 13.32 -4.99 -12.47
C PHE A 749 12.90 -4.08 -13.64
N LEU A 750 13.50 -2.89 -13.76
CA LEU A 750 13.20 -1.99 -14.88
C LEU A 750 13.63 -2.62 -16.20
N ALA A 751 12.66 -2.82 -17.10
CA ALA A 751 12.82 -3.45 -18.41
C ALA A 751 13.38 -4.88 -18.35
N GLU A 752 12.92 -5.67 -17.37
CA GLU A 752 13.17 -7.10 -17.33
C GLU A 752 12.58 -7.81 -18.56
N SER A 753 13.36 -8.69 -19.19
CA SER A 753 12.97 -9.43 -20.41
C SER A 753 12.48 -8.50 -21.53
N PHE A 754 13.12 -7.34 -21.67
CA PHE A 754 12.78 -6.37 -22.71
C PHE A 754 13.27 -6.83 -24.08
N MET A 755 12.36 -6.91 -25.06
CA MET A 755 12.67 -7.44 -26.40
C MET A 755 12.28 -6.40 -27.46
N ALA A 756 12.76 -5.18 -27.28
CA ALA A 756 12.29 -4.04 -28.06
C ALA A 756 13.16 -3.68 -29.27
N GLY A 757 14.16 -4.47 -29.65
CA GLY A 757 15.04 -4.19 -30.80
C GLY A 757 15.84 -2.87 -30.68
N ASP A 758 16.63 -2.51 -31.69
CA ASP A 758 17.49 -1.33 -31.63
C ASP A 758 16.67 -0.02 -31.62
N PRO A 759 16.83 0.87 -30.62
CA PRO A 759 16.23 2.19 -30.60
C PRO A 759 16.41 3.03 -31.88
N HIS A 760 17.56 2.92 -32.56
CA HIS A 760 17.87 3.66 -33.78
C HIS A 760 17.18 3.09 -35.03
N ASP A 761 16.76 1.82 -34.99
CA ASP A 761 15.93 1.17 -36.01
C ASP A 761 14.46 1.05 -35.58
N GLY A 762 13.99 2.02 -34.79
CA GLY A 762 12.58 2.11 -34.38
C GLY A 762 12.18 1.20 -33.22
N GLY A 763 13.12 0.48 -32.62
CA GLY A 763 12.94 -0.29 -31.39
C GLY A 763 12.71 0.56 -30.15
N GLY A 764 12.30 -0.02 -29.02
CA GLY A 764 11.88 0.70 -27.80
C GLY A 764 13.00 1.13 -26.86
N PHE A 765 12.74 2.14 -26.03
CA PHE A 765 13.65 2.55 -24.95
C PHE A 765 12.92 3.11 -23.73
N ALA A 766 13.66 3.19 -22.62
CA ALA A 766 13.31 3.99 -21.44
C ALA A 766 14.31 5.12 -21.19
N ILE A 767 13.86 6.21 -20.58
CA ILE A 767 14.68 7.27 -19.99
C ILE A 767 14.40 7.29 -18.49
N LEU A 768 15.45 7.22 -17.68
CA LEU A 768 15.38 7.24 -16.22
C LEU A 768 16.17 8.44 -15.67
N ASN A 769 15.49 9.44 -15.11
CA ASN A 769 16.15 10.69 -14.69
C ASN A 769 16.63 10.68 -13.22
N GLY A 770 16.06 9.85 -12.35
CA GLY A 770 16.52 9.74 -10.96
C GLY A 770 16.36 11.03 -10.15
N MET A 771 15.24 11.72 -10.29
CA MET A 771 14.92 13.00 -9.63
C MET A 771 13.72 12.85 -8.69
N ARG A 772 13.61 13.68 -7.66
CA ARG A 772 12.41 13.76 -6.81
C ARG A 772 12.12 15.20 -6.43
N TYR A 773 10.86 15.51 -6.15
CA TYR A 773 10.53 16.75 -5.44
C TYR A 773 10.78 16.56 -3.94
N ASP A 774 11.46 17.52 -3.32
CA ASP A 774 11.55 17.60 -1.87
C ASP A 774 10.26 18.20 -1.27
N GLU A 775 10.19 18.27 0.06
CA GLU A 775 9.02 18.79 0.78
C GLU A 775 8.80 20.29 0.59
N ALA A 776 9.83 21.02 0.13
CA ALA A 776 9.75 22.42 -0.23
C ALA A 776 9.32 22.62 -1.71
N GLY A 777 9.09 21.54 -2.46
CA GLY A 777 8.69 21.57 -3.86
C GLY A 777 9.84 21.77 -4.84
N ASN A 778 11.09 21.65 -4.41
CA ASN A 778 12.26 21.74 -5.30
C ASN A 778 12.57 20.37 -5.91
N LEU A 779 12.94 20.36 -7.18
CA LEU A 779 13.41 19.14 -7.83
C LEU A 779 14.89 18.90 -7.50
N ILE A 780 15.19 17.74 -6.91
CA ILE A 780 16.52 17.33 -6.47
C ILE A 780 16.88 15.94 -7.00
N PRO A 781 18.17 15.63 -7.23
CA PRO A 781 18.58 14.28 -7.60
C PRO A 781 18.39 13.30 -6.45
N LEU A 782 18.10 12.04 -6.79
CA LEU A 782 18.13 10.92 -5.85
C LEU A 782 19.58 10.56 -5.46
N ASP A 783 19.73 9.97 -4.27
CA ASP A 783 21.04 9.50 -3.80
C ASP A 783 21.61 8.41 -4.71
N SER A 784 20.76 7.51 -5.21
CA SER A 784 21.04 6.62 -6.34
C SER A 784 19.94 6.81 -7.39
N PRO A 785 20.27 6.95 -8.69
CA PRO A 785 19.26 7.09 -9.73
C PRO A 785 18.42 5.81 -9.92
N TYR A 786 18.96 4.65 -9.53
CA TYR A 786 18.27 3.36 -9.53
C TYR A 786 18.68 2.53 -8.29
N PRO A 787 17.77 2.28 -7.34
CA PRO A 787 18.08 1.54 -6.12
C PRO A 787 17.96 0.02 -6.27
N GLY A 788 17.37 -0.47 -7.37
CA GLY A 788 17.16 -1.89 -7.63
C GLY A 788 18.44 -2.63 -8.04
N SER A 789 18.36 -3.96 -8.07
CA SER A 789 19.49 -4.83 -8.42
C SER A 789 19.34 -5.45 -9.81
N ASN A 790 18.22 -5.20 -10.50
CA ASN A 790 17.87 -5.83 -11.77
C ASN A 790 17.48 -4.80 -12.84
N LEU A 791 18.45 -4.09 -13.40
CA LEU A 791 18.26 -3.13 -14.48
C LEU A 791 18.47 -3.82 -15.84
N LEU A 792 17.47 -3.79 -16.72
CA LEU A 792 17.52 -4.40 -18.06
C LEU A 792 17.85 -5.92 -18.02
N SER A 793 17.48 -6.60 -16.94
CA SER A 793 17.78 -8.02 -16.75
C SER A 793 17.11 -8.88 -17.83
N LEU A 794 17.81 -9.89 -18.35
CA LEU A 794 17.30 -10.82 -19.37
C LEU A 794 16.81 -10.16 -20.68
N ALA A 795 17.12 -8.89 -20.92
CA ALA A 795 16.72 -8.21 -22.14
C ALA A 795 17.44 -8.76 -23.37
N SER A 796 16.75 -8.77 -24.50
CA SER A 796 17.29 -9.16 -25.80
C SER A 796 17.23 -8.04 -26.85
N GLY A 797 16.77 -6.85 -26.46
CA GLY A 797 16.78 -5.66 -27.30
C GLY A 797 16.22 -4.43 -26.58
N GLY A 798 16.46 -3.26 -27.15
CA GLY A 798 16.08 -1.97 -26.58
C GLY A 798 17.21 -1.31 -25.79
N ALA A 799 16.96 -0.13 -25.24
CA ALA A 799 17.93 0.56 -24.40
C ALA A 799 17.30 1.30 -23.22
N ILE A 800 18.12 1.57 -22.21
CA ILE A 800 17.80 2.52 -21.14
C ILE A 800 18.80 3.68 -21.19
N TYR A 801 18.30 4.90 -21.21
CA TYR A 801 19.09 6.12 -21.07
C TYR A 801 18.94 6.61 -19.63
N VAL A 802 19.98 6.39 -18.82
CA VAL A 802 19.94 6.68 -17.38
C VAL A 802 20.78 7.89 -17.04
N ARG A 803 20.19 8.85 -16.31
CA ARG A 803 20.91 9.99 -15.75
C ARG A 803 21.72 9.51 -14.54
N ASP A 804 23.02 9.38 -14.72
CA ASP A 804 23.96 8.91 -13.70
C ASP A 804 25.28 9.71 -13.78
N PRO A 805 25.24 11.02 -13.44
CA PRO A 805 26.37 11.92 -13.64
C PRO A 805 27.57 11.60 -12.73
N HIS A 806 27.35 10.86 -11.65
CA HIS A 806 28.40 10.46 -10.69
C HIS A 806 28.83 9.00 -10.85
N LYS A 807 28.32 8.29 -11.86
CA LYS A 807 28.62 6.87 -12.12
C LYS A 807 28.35 5.98 -10.89
N LYS A 808 27.23 6.20 -10.22
CA LYS A 808 26.82 5.44 -9.03
C LYS A 808 26.27 4.07 -9.36
N LEU A 809 25.78 3.87 -10.59
CA LEU A 809 25.28 2.57 -11.02
C LEU A 809 26.41 1.63 -11.39
N ALA A 810 26.31 0.42 -10.86
CA ALA A 810 27.30 -0.64 -10.97
C ALA A 810 26.91 -1.69 -12.03
N ASP A 811 27.89 -2.48 -12.48
CA ASP A 811 27.68 -3.50 -13.52
C ASP A 811 26.90 -4.70 -12.97
N GLU A 812 27.01 -4.98 -11.68
CA GLU A 812 26.31 -6.03 -10.95
C GLU A 812 24.78 -5.86 -10.98
N GLN A 813 24.30 -4.64 -11.25
CA GLN A 813 22.86 -4.36 -11.38
C GLN A 813 22.30 -4.76 -12.75
N LEU A 814 23.13 -5.04 -13.77
CA LEU A 814 22.69 -5.12 -15.17
C LEU A 814 22.22 -6.50 -15.65
N ASN A 815 22.52 -7.59 -14.92
CA ASN A 815 22.05 -8.97 -15.17
C ASN A 815 21.82 -9.34 -16.67
N GLY A 816 22.86 -9.12 -17.51
CA GLY A 816 22.83 -9.36 -18.96
C GLY A 816 22.90 -8.11 -19.85
N GLY A 817 22.96 -6.92 -19.27
CA GLY A 817 23.24 -5.66 -19.96
C GLY A 817 24.68 -5.16 -19.81
N VAL A 818 25.03 -4.12 -20.57
CA VAL A 818 26.28 -3.37 -20.45
C VAL A 818 26.05 -1.87 -20.58
N TYR A 819 26.91 -1.09 -19.93
CA TYR A 819 26.93 0.35 -20.14
C TYR A 819 27.71 0.73 -21.40
N ARG A 820 27.18 1.75 -22.07
CA ARG A 820 27.78 2.43 -23.21
C ARG A 820 27.74 3.95 -22.99
N ARG A 821 28.65 4.64 -23.65
CA ARG A 821 28.67 6.10 -23.64
C ARG A 821 27.47 6.62 -24.44
N LEU A 822 26.82 7.67 -23.95
CA LEU A 822 25.80 8.36 -24.74
C LEU A 822 26.44 9.03 -25.98
N THR A 823 25.95 8.69 -27.16
CA THR A 823 26.38 9.29 -28.43
C THR A 823 25.55 10.53 -28.80
N LYS A 824 25.98 11.26 -29.83
CA LYS A 824 25.18 12.36 -30.40
C LYS A 824 23.87 11.85 -31.04
N ALA A 825 23.89 10.67 -31.65
CA ALA A 825 22.71 10.05 -32.25
C ALA A 825 21.70 9.70 -31.15
N ASP A 826 22.16 9.11 -30.03
CA ASP A 826 21.33 8.84 -28.86
C ASP A 826 20.67 10.11 -28.33
N TRP A 827 21.44 11.17 -28.13
CA TRP A 827 20.88 12.43 -27.65
C TRP A 827 19.82 13.00 -28.60
N LYS A 828 20.08 12.96 -29.91
CA LYS A 828 19.12 13.39 -30.94
C LYS A 828 17.83 12.55 -30.89
N LEU A 829 17.94 11.25 -30.60
CA LEU A 829 16.82 10.33 -30.47
C LEU A 829 15.95 10.67 -29.24
N ILE A 830 16.55 10.93 -28.08
CA ILE A 830 15.79 11.13 -26.83
C ILE A 830 15.34 12.57 -26.57
N LEU A 831 16.01 13.57 -27.16
CA LEU A 831 15.73 14.98 -26.93
C LEU A 831 14.26 15.41 -27.19
N PRO A 832 13.57 14.94 -28.25
CA PRO A 832 12.15 15.28 -28.45
C PRO A 832 11.25 14.81 -27.29
N TYR A 833 11.56 13.66 -26.70
CA TYR A 833 10.82 13.11 -25.58
C TYR A 833 11.08 13.90 -24.30
N LEU A 834 12.34 14.30 -24.05
CA LEU A 834 12.68 15.18 -22.94
C LEU A 834 12.01 16.57 -23.07
N ARG A 835 11.85 17.09 -24.30
CA ARG A 835 11.14 18.37 -24.53
C ARG A 835 9.65 18.27 -24.26
N GLU A 836 9.03 17.14 -24.60
CA GLU A 836 7.64 16.91 -24.24
C GLU A 836 7.48 16.71 -22.73
N ASN A 837 8.42 16.01 -22.09
CA ASN A 837 8.49 15.88 -20.64
C ASN A 837 8.60 17.24 -19.93
N GLU A 838 9.43 18.15 -20.44
CA GLU A 838 9.55 19.53 -19.96
C GLU A 838 8.20 20.28 -20.07
N LYS A 839 7.50 20.17 -21.19
CA LYS A 839 6.18 20.81 -21.35
C LYS A 839 5.13 20.26 -20.41
N LEU A 840 5.16 18.95 -20.14
CA LEU A 840 4.18 18.26 -19.31
C LEU A 840 4.41 18.54 -17.82
N PHE A 841 5.66 18.50 -17.36
CA PHE A 841 5.97 18.49 -15.91
C PHE A 841 6.77 19.71 -15.42
N ASP A 842 7.18 20.61 -16.32
CA ASP A 842 8.09 21.75 -16.03
C ASP A 842 9.47 21.32 -15.47
N ILE A 843 9.91 20.12 -15.87
CA ILE A 843 11.25 19.59 -15.61
C ILE A 843 12.16 20.00 -16.78
N GLN A 844 12.91 21.07 -16.59
CA GLN A 844 13.70 21.72 -17.63
C GLN A 844 14.99 20.95 -17.93
N ILE A 845 15.26 20.73 -19.21
CA ILE A 845 16.40 19.91 -19.63
C ILE A 845 17.74 20.51 -19.15
N GLU A 846 17.96 21.80 -19.34
CA GLU A 846 19.22 22.44 -18.96
C GLU A 846 19.32 22.65 -17.44
N ARG A 847 18.31 23.29 -16.85
CA ARG A 847 18.27 23.67 -15.42
C ARG A 847 18.27 22.46 -14.49
N ASP A 848 17.48 21.43 -14.81
CA ASP A 848 17.21 20.35 -13.87
C ASP A 848 17.95 19.07 -14.21
N LEU A 849 18.00 18.70 -15.50
CA LEU A 849 18.58 17.43 -15.92
C LEU A 849 20.08 17.53 -16.19
N LEU A 850 20.53 18.53 -16.95
CA LEU A 850 21.93 18.68 -17.36
C LEU A 850 22.78 19.49 -16.37
N THR A 851 22.17 20.23 -15.45
CA THR A 851 22.89 20.90 -14.38
C THR A 851 23.23 19.90 -13.28
N VAL A 852 24.52 19.71 -13.02
CA VAL A 852 25.07 18.84 -11.98
C VAL A 852 26.03 19.66 -11.14
N ASP A 853 25.87 19.63 -9.81
CA ASP A 853 26.65 20.45 -8.88
C ASP A 853 26.66 21.94 -9.26
N LYS A 854 25.49 22.45 -9.70
CA LYS A 854 25.27 23.83 -10.17
C LYS A 854 26.04 24.21 -11.44
N VAL A 855 26.56 23.24 -12.19
CA VAL A 855 27.25 23.46 -13.46
C VAL A 855 26.49 22.72 -14.57
N VAL A 856 26.18 23.43 -15.67
CA VAL A 856 25.61 22.80 -16.87
C VAL A 856 26.67 21.89 -17.50
N ARG A 857 26.34 20.62 -17.66
CA ARG A 857 27.21 19.59 -18.23
C ARG A 857 26.73 19.17 -19.61
N LEU A 858 27.62 18.54 -20.37
CA LEU A 858 27.23 17.95 -21.65
C LEU A 858 26.35 16.72 -21.41
N PRO A 859 25.38 16.41 -22.29
CA PRO A 859 24.55 15.22 -22.15
C PRO A 859 25.34 13.91 -21.95
N SER A 860 26.48 13.77 -22.63
CA SER A 860 27.35 12.58 -22.50
C SER A 860 28.11 12.47 -21.18
N GLU A 861 28.14 13.53 -20.37
CA GLU A 861 28.70 13.53 -19.01
C GLU A 861 27.64 13.21 -17.96
N VAL A 862 26.35 13.31 -18.34
CA VAL A 862 25.21 13.19 -17.42
C VAL A 862 24.48 11.86 -17.62
N TYR A 863 24.29 11.44 -18.87
CA TYR A 863 23.57 10.21 -19.20
C TYR A 863 24.51 9.09 -19.66
N ARG A 864 24.15 7.87 -19.29
CA ARG A 864 24.71 6.61 -19.78
C ARG A 864 23.65 5.87 -20.59
N LYS A 865 24.09 5.09 -21.58
CA LYS A 865 23.24 4.15 -22.33
C LYS A 865 23.44 2.76 -21.72
N VAL A 866 22.36 2.02 -21.51
CA VAL A 866 22.38 0.60 -21.12
C VAL A 866 21.75 -0.19 -22.26
N VAL A 867 22.44 -1.23 -22.74
CA VAL A 867 21.98 -2.13 -23.81
C VAL A 867 22.24 -3.59 -23.44
N PRO A 868 21.53 -4.56 -24.03
CA PRO A 868 21.87 -5.98 -23.91
C PRO A 868 23.31 -6.27 -24.37
N SER A 869 24.01 -7.19 -23.71
CA SER A 869 25.41 -7.50 -24.04
C SER A 869 25.63 -7.89 -25.51
N LYS A 870 24.70 -8.62 -26.12
CA LYS A 870 24.78 -9.04 -27.53
C LYS A 870 24.77 -7.87 -28.50
N ASP A 871 23.93 -6.86 -28.26
CA ASP A 871 23.85 -5.68 -29.10
C ASP A 871 25.14 -4.85 -29.00
N ALA A 872 25.76 -4.89 -27.83
CA ALA A 872 27.01 -4.22 -27.54
C ALA A 872 28.23 -4.86 -28.21
N GLU A 873 28.22 -6.18 -28.44
CA GLU A 873 29.22 -6.89 -29.26
C GLU A 873 29.09 -6.46 -30.73
N ILE A 874 27.87 -6.39 -31.25
CA ILE A 874 27.59 -5.92 -32.63
C ILE A 874 28.02 -4.48 -32.84
N GLU A 875 27.74 -3.57 -31.90
CA GLU A 875 28.22 -2.18 -31.95
C GLU A 875 29.76 -2.12 -32.02
N THR A 876 30.44 -2.96 -31.23
CA THR A 876 31.92 -3.01 -31.19
C THR A 876 32.50 -3.55 -32.51
N ASP A 877 31.89 -4.59 -33.07
CA ASP A 877 32.30 -5.17 -34.36
C ASP A 877 32.10 -4.18 -35.52
N MET A 878 31.06 -3.34 -35.47
CA MET A 878 30.85 -2.28 -36.46
C MET A 878 31.84 -1.11 -36.29
N GLU A 879 32.17 -0.71 -35.08
CA GLU A 879 33.22 0.30 -34.82
C GLU A 879 34.60 -0.19 -35.29
N GLY A 880 34.92 -1.48 -35.11
CA GLY A 880 36.16 -2.10 -35.59
C GLY A 880 36.26 -2.21 -37.12
N LEU A 881 35.12 -2.28 -37.83
CA LEU A 881 35.07 -2.28 -39.30
C LEU A 881 35.25 -0.88 -39.90
N ASP A 882 34.87 0.18 -39.18
CA ASP A 882 35.11 1.57 -39.58
C ASP A 882 36.58 1.99 -39.37
N GLU A 883 37.28 1.43 -38.37
CA GLU A 883 38.74 1.67 -38.19
C GLU A 883 39.61 0.91 -39.21
N CYS A 884 39.13 -0.18 -39.80
CA CYS A 884 39.86 -0.91 -40.86
C CYS A 884 39.68 -0.30 -42.28
N ASN A 885 38.81 0.70 -42.45
CA ASN A 885 38.59 1.40 -43.72
C ASN A 885 39.02 2.88 -43.71
N ALA A 886 39.86 3.30 -42.75
CA ALA A 886 40.47 4.63 -42.70
C ALA A 886 41.87 4.67 -43.33
#